data_AF-A0A419E2N2-F1
#
_entry.id   AF-A0A419E2N2-F1
#
_cell.length_a   1.000
_cell.length_b   1.000
_cell.length_c   1.000
_cell.angle_alpha   90.00
_cell.angle_beta   90.00
_cell.angle_gamma   90.00
#
_symmetry.space_group_name_H-M   'P 1'
#
loop_
_entity.id
_entity.type
_entity.pdbx_description
1 polymer ?
#
loop_
_entity_poly.entity_id
_entity_poly.type
_entity_poly.pdbx_seq_one_letter_code
_entity_poly.pdbx_strand_id
1 'polypeptide(L)'
;MRKFFWPKLGRGHLQVLTRRTRRISPRVLASRLLLSAFCLLPLFLLHPSSFAGAQTTAYAEISAPDASAFPKISALLDIYDASGQFVGGLEPSALAALEDGIPRRVQEVTEEPVGAQIVIGVNTGPALDVRDGQGVTRYQRIQQALGVWAQARPAEAGDNLSLVTIAGPLIARTTPEAWLASFAAFQPDFRATTPNIQSLALSLDAALASTPQVGMKRTILFITPHMEDPALEAALKTIGERALASRTRINIWLVDGEQYFEHPSALLFQSLATQTGGGFLTFSGREQLPDPETYFANLRRVYRLTYASSLTSSGEHTLSVEVNIGGVSISSAPQTFTLNVQPPNPILATLPAQLTRTAPPEDPYNAEFLVPEELQLEIVFDFPDGHPRAIVRTTFFVDGELVAENNTAPFDKFNWDLRGYTISGQHQLKVTATDSLGMTGESISLPITVTVVKPPTGITALLARYRFIIVWGIVGLAGLILLSILFGTRLRHSRRKRKTERKKFSDPLTQPVSAVVEPPTGGKKKPRRTRPDQVPDAAAWLIRLEPDGKPAASSPIPLPSPDITIGTDPVQAAVILDEPSIAPLHARIQQNLTGAGYLIFDQNSLAGTWVNYEPVTQEGHPLKHGDRVNFGHLSYRFELKEPPIISDPVITPADS
;
A
#
# COMPACT_ATOMS: atom_id res chain seq x y z
N MET A 1 70.02 48.47 -16.03
CA MET A 1 71.29 48.23 -16.77
C MET A 1 72.25 47.40 -15.91
N ARG A 2 73.48 47.11 -16.38
CA ARG A 2 74.32 45.98 -15.91
C ARG A 2 75.65 46.47 -15.28
N LYS A 3 76.14 45.72 -14.28
CA LYS A 3 77.55 45.56 -13.81
C LYS A 3 78.16 46.47 -12.70
N PHE A 4 78.71 45.76 -11.70
CA PHE A 4 80.06 45.89 -11.07
C PHE A 4 80.29 47.02 -10.02
N PHE A 5 80.97 46.80 -8.87
CA PHE A 5 82.35 46.30 -8.57
C PHE A 5 83.43 47.35 -8.94
N TRP A 6 84.46 47.71 -8.13
CA TRP A 6 84.95 47.09 -6.86
C TRP A 6 85.69 48.08 -5.87
N PRO A 7 86.94 47.94 -5.33
CA PRO A 7 87.15 48.02 -3.86
C PRO A 7 88.30 48.92 -3.31
N LYS A 8 88.46 48.83 -1.97
CA LYS A 8 89.68 48.91 -1.10
C LYS A 8 89.65 50.05 -0.07
N LEU A 9 89.69 49.76 1.24
CA LEU A 9 90.74 49.18 2.12
C LEU A 9 91.74 50.23 2.62
N GLY A 10 91.79 50.43 3.94
CA GLY A 10 92.76 51.28 4.63
C GLY A 10 92.44 51.38 6.12
N ARG A 11 93.12 50.60 6.97
CA ARG A 11 92.97 50.70 8.43
C ARG A 11 93.84 51.85 8.96
N GLY A 12 93.26 52.72 9.78
CA GLY A 12 94.00 53.68 10.62
C GLY A 12 93.46 53.60 12.05
N HIS A 13 94.23 53.03 12.97
CA HIS A 13 93.77 52.75 14.33
C HIS A 13 94.59 53.59 15.32
N LEU A 14 93.95 54.55 15.99
CA LEU A 14 94.52 55.24 17.15
C LEU A 14 93.38 55.77 18.03
N GLN A 15 93.29 55.24 19.24
CA GLN A 15 92.46 55.79 20.32
C GLN A 15 93.26 56.88 21.06
N VAL A 16 92.60 57.88 21.64
CA VAL A 16 93.01 58.41 22.95
C VAL A 16 91.82 59.08 23.67
N LEU A 17 91.93 59.05 25.00
CA LEU A 17 90.91 59.19 26.03
C LEU A 17 90.08 60.51 26.07
N THR A 18 88.77 60.32 26.26
CA THR A 18 87.86 60.95 27.25
C THR A 18 87.78 62.48 27.44
N ARG A 19 86.55 62.98 27.64
CA ARG A 19 86.24 63.89 28.77
C ARG A 19 84.80 63.77 29.30
N ARG A 20 84.69 63.46 30.60
CA ARG A 20 83.57 63.78 31.51
C ARG A 20 83.73 65.27 31.97
N THR A 21 82.81 66.02 32.61
CA THR A 21 81.51 65.76 33.28
C THR A 21 80.80 67.08 33.63
N ARG A 22 79.44 67.11 33.68
CA ARG A 22 78.56 68.01 34.50
C ARG A 22 78.71 69.54 34.18
N ARG A 23 77.94 70.52 34.68
CA ARG A 23 76.82 70.73 35.66
C ARG A 23 75.99 71.96 35.11
N ILE A 24 74.91 72.58 35.62
CA ILE A 24 74.11 72.68 36.87
C ILE A 24 72.60 72.83 36.47
N SER A 25 71.66 72.98 37.42
CA SER A 25 70.23 73.34 37.24
C SER A 25 69.93 74.83 37.55
N PRO A 26 68.69 75.33 37.37
CA PRO A 26 67.69 75.34 38.48
C PRO A 26 66.22 75.04 38.04
N ARG A 27 65.24 75.32 38.92
CA ARG A 27 63.79 74.99 38.83
C ARG A 27 62.90 76.26 38.77
N VAL A 28 61.57 76.05 38.77
CA VAL A 28 60.42 77.00 38.98
C VAL A 28 59.76 77.46 37.66
N LEU A 29 58.43 77.45 37.44
CA LEU A 29 57.26 77.16 38.31
C LEU A 29 56.22 76.23 37.60
N ALA A 30 55.38 75.58 38.40
CA ALA A 30 54.11 74.87 38.12
C ALA A 30 53.56 74.74 36.68
N SER A 31 53.38 73.49 36.25
CA SER A 31 52.11 73.01 35.69
C SER A 31 51.76 71.66 36.34
N ARG A 32 50.47 71.40 36.61
CA ARG A 32 50.00 70.16 37.26
C ARG A 32 49.31 69.26 36.25
N LEU A 33 50.00 68.21 35.79
CA LEU A 33 49.46 66.93 35.26
C LEU A 33 50.67 66.06 34.83
N LEU A 34 50.46 64.77 34.58
CA LEU A 34 51.49 63.77 34.19
C LEU A 34 52.61 63.51 35.23
N LEU A 35 52.28 62.81 36.32
CA LEU A 35 53.28 62.14 37.15
C LEU A 35 52.78 60.79 37.71
N SER A 36 52.59 59.81 36.81
CA SER A 36 52.26 58.41 37.16
C SER A 36 52.82 57.38 36.16
N ALA A 37 53.71 57.79 35.26
CA ALA A 37 54.13 57.02 34.09
C ALA A 37 55.41 56.17 34.28
N PHE A 38 55.70 55.67 35.49
CA PHE A 38 56.79 54.69 35.71
C PHE A 38 56.68 53.93 37.06
N CYS A 39 55.87 52.87 37.14
CA CYS A 39 55.93 51.86 38.25
C CYS A 39 55.12 50.56 38.07
N LEU A 40 54.36 50.34 36.97
CA LEU A 40 53.49 49.17 36.81
C LEU A 40 53.70 48.42 35.48
N LEU A 41 54.89 47.82 35.33
CA LEU A 41 55.23 46.71 34.44
C LEU A 41 56.48 46.05 35.06
N PRO A 42 56.53 44.72 35.29
CA PRO A 42 55.84 43.69 34.50
C PRO A 42 54.86 42.81 35.29
N LEU A 43 53.61 42.72 34.82
CA LEU A 43 52.65 41.69 35.30
C LEU A 43 51.67 41.25 34.18
N PHE A 44 52.15 41.16 32.94
CA PHE A 44 51.36 40.82 31.75
C PHE A 44 52.11 39.88 30.77
N LEU A 45 52.74 38.83 31.31
CA LEU A 45 53.26 37.69 30.53
C LEU A 45 52.75 36.34 31.07
N LEU A 46 51.51 36.35 31.57
CA LEU A 46 50.67 35.16 31.72
C LEU A 46 49.49 35.31 30.76
N HIS A 47 49.74 35.09 29.47
CA HIS A 47 48.66 34.71 28.57
C HIS A 47 48.33 33.24 28.84
N PRO A 48 47.05 32.87 29.04
CA PRO A 48 46.69 31.46 28.99
C PRO A 48 47.02 30.95 27.59
N SER A 49 47.74 29.83 27.49
CA SER A 49 47.88 29.11 26.24
C SER A 49 46.51 28.56 25.85
N SER A 50 45.75 29.31 25.06
CA SER A 50 44.51 28.84 24.47
C SER A 50 44.83 27.61 23.62
N PHE A 51 44.53 26.43 24.15
CA PHE A 51 44.64 25.18 23.40
C PHE A 51 43.82 25.32 22.12
N ALA A 52 44.47 25.14 20.97
CA ALA A 52 43.80 25.08 19.69
C ALA A 52 43.01 23.76 19.61
N GLY A 53 41.79 23.78 20.15
CA GLY A 53 40.87 22.66 20.02
C GLY A 53 40.65 22.33 18.55
N ALA A 54 40.55 21.04 18.24
CA ALA A 54 40.24 20.59 16.89
C ALA A 54 38.91 21.24 16.45
N GLN A 55 38.89 21.87 15.28
CA GLN A 55 37.69 22.51 14.75
C GLN A 55 36.72 21.44 14.27
N THR A 56 35.85 20.98 15.17
CA THR A 56 34.66 20.19 14.81
C THR A 56 33.74 21.10 13.99
N THR A 57 33.63 20.87 12.69
CA THR A 57 32.62 21.56 11.86
C THR A 57 31.23 21.07 12.25
N ALA A 58 30.28 21.98 12.40
CA ALA A 58 28.87 21.64 12.59
C ALA A 58 28.36 20.80 11.42
N TYR A 59 27.55 19.77 11.69
CA TYR A 59 27.08 18.84 10.66
C TYR A 59 25.62 18.45 10.82
N ALA A 60 24.99 18.10 9.71
CA ALA A 60 23.73 17.35 9.64
C ALA A 60 23.97 16.04 8.86
N GLU A 61 23.32 14.96 9.28
CA GLU A 61 23.31 13.66 8.59
C GLU A 61 21.93 13.05 8.74
N ILE A 62 21.43 12.43 7.68
CA ILE A 62 20.15 11.71 7.71
C ILE A 62 20.33 10.22 7.44
N SER A 63 19.42 9.42 7.97
CA SER A 63 19.28 8.01 7.60
C SER A 63 18.83 7.86 6.15
N ALA A 64 18.86 6.62 5.63
CA ALA A 64 18.02 6.25 4.51
C ALA A 64 16.56 6.67 4.79
N PRO A 65 15.85 7.32 3.84
CA PRO A 65 14.45 7.69 3.99
C PRO A 65 13.53 6.46 4.06
N ASP A 66 12.52 6.54 4.93
CA ASP A 66 11.43 5.57 5.03
C ASP A 66 10.18 6.12 4.33
N ALA A 67 9.83 5.50 3.21
CA ALA A 67 8.65 5.79 2.40
C ALA A 67 7.54 4.73 2.57
N SER A 68 7.60 3.84 3.56
CA SER A 68 6.55 2.84 3.81
C SER A 68 5.17 3.45 4.06
N ALA A 69 5.13 4.66 4.63
CA ALA A 69 3.92 5.46 4.88
C ALA A 69 3.60 6.48 3.76
N PHE A 70 4.14 6.31 2.55
CA PHE A 70 3.93 7.21 1.41
C PHE A 70 2.43 7.50 1.21
N PRO A 71 2.01 8.78 1.03
CA PRO A 71 2.79 9.97 0.67
C PRO A 71 3.53 10.66 1.82
N LYS A 72 3.48 10.15 3.06
CA LYS A 72 4.39 10.61 4.12
C LYS A 72 5.74 9.90 3.98
N ILE A 73 6.82 10.68 3.97
CA ILE A 73 8.18 10.17 4.06
C ILE A 73 8.77 10.64 5.38
N SER A 74 9.45 9.74 6.09
CA SER A 74 10.18 10.07 7.31
C SER A 74 11.67 9.75 7.18
N ALA A 75 12.50 10.46 7.94
CA ALA A 75 13.92 10.15 8.07
C ALA A 75 14.37 10.45 9.51
N LEU A 76 15.44 9.79 9.94
CA LEU A 76 16.16 10.19 11.14
C LEU A 76 17.21 11.25 10.76
N LEU A 77 17.38 12.27 11.59
CA LEU A 77 18.33 13.37 11.45
C LEU A 77 19.20 13.46 12.71
N ASP A 78 20.51 13.28 12.51
CA ASP A 78 21.55 13.53 13.50
C ASP A 78 22.22 14.88 13.21
N ILE A 79 22.37 15.72 14.24
CA ILE A 79 22.82 17.10 14.07
C ILE A 79 23.61 17.62 15.27
N TYR A 80 24.76 18.22 14.96
CA TYR A 80 25.70 18.73 15.95
C TYR A 80 26.22 20.11 15.56
N ASP A 81 26.45 20.94 16.58
CA ASP A 81 27.06 22.25 16.42
C ASP A 81 28.60 22.18 16.26
N ALA A 82 29.23 23.35 16.10
CA ALA A 82 30.69 23.46 15.96
C ALA A 82 31.46 23.23 17.28
N SER A 83 30.79 22.84 18.35
CA SER A 83 31.38 22.38 19.63
C SER A 83 31.20 20.88 19.85
N GLY A 84 30.62 20.16 18.88
CA GLY A 84 30.37 18.72 18.95
C GLY A 84 29.22 18.34 19.89
N GLN A 85 28.35 19.29 20.23
CA GLN A 85 27.14 19.10 21.06
C GLN A 85 25.87 18.95 20.20
N PHE A 86 24.97 18.07 20.66
CA PHE A 86 23.73 17.76 19.93
C PHE A 86 22.77 18.94 20.00
N VAL A 87 22.22 19.36 18.86
CA VAL A 87 21.36 20.55 18.79
C VAL A 87 19.94 20.20 19.22
N GLY A 88 19.65 20.31 20.52
CA GLY A 88 18.33 20.10 21.10
C GLY A 88 17.31 21.20 20.75
N GLY A 89 16.02 20.86 20.75
CA GLY A 89 14.91 21.81 20.56
C GLY A 89 14.70 22.32 19.13
N LEU A 90 14.89 21.49 18.10
CA LEU A 90 14.57 21.87 16.72
C LEU A 90 13.06 21.89 16.45
N GLU A 91 12.58 23.04 15.98
CA GLU A 91 11.21 23.24 15.47
C GLU A 91 11.12 22.88 13.97
N PRO A 92 9.98 22.34 13.46
CA PRO A 92 9.81 22.02 12.03
C PRO A 92 10.04 23.18 11.07
N SER A 93 9.89 24.43 11.53
CA SER A 93 10.17 25.63 10.74
C SER A 93 11.65 25.94 10.54
N ALA A 94 12.55 25.28 11.28
CA ALA A 94 14.00 25.40 11.12
C ALA A 94 14.58 24.40 10.10
N LEU A 95 13.74 23.50 9.54
CA LEU A 95 14.14 22.45 8.59
C LEU A 95 13.45 22.62 7.23
N ALA A 96 14.18 22.31 6.16
CA ALA A 96 13.62 22.04 4.83
C ALA A 96 14.09 20.66 4.34
N ALA A 97 13.15 19.83 3.91
CA ALA A 97 13.43 18.54 3.28
C ALA A 97 13.59 18.76 1.77
N LEU A 98 14.76 18.46 1.20
CA LEU A 98 15.07 18.66 -0.21
C LEU A 98 14.86 17.35 -0.96
N GLU A 99 13.65 17.17 -1.50
CA GLU A 99 13.25 15.99 -2.28
C GLU A 99 13.62 16.21 -3.76
N ASP A 100 14.60 15.46 -4.26
CA ASP A 100 15.26 15.71 -5.56
C ASP A 100 15.74 17.16 -5.73
N GLY A 101 16.20 17.75 -4.61
CA GLY A 101 16.62 19.16 -4.53
C GLY A 101 15.46 20.16 -4.42
N ILE A 102 14.20 19.72 -4.50
CA ILE A 102 13.01 20.57 -4.39
C ILE A 102 12.62 20.71 -2.91
N PRO A 103 12.54 21.95 -2.36
CA PRO A 103 12.23 22.14 -0.95
C PRO A 103 10.78 21.79 -0.62
N ARG A 104 10.63 20.89 0.36
CA ARG A 104 9.41 20.47 1.03
C ARG A 104 9.41 20.98 2.46
N ARG A 105 8.24 21.44 2.92
CA ARG A 105 8.04 21.83 4.32
C ARG A 105 7.99 20.58 5.20
N VAL A 106 8.89 20.50 6.17
CA VAL A 106 8.79 19.52 7.25
C VAL A 106 7.53 19.80 8.07
N GLN A 107 6.75 18.76 8.34
CA GLN A 107 5.45 18.85 9.02
C GLN A 107 5.59 18.61 10.52
N GLU A 108 6.45 17.67 10.88
CA GLU A 108 6.65 17.17 12.24
C GLU A 108 8.13 16.87 12.46
N VAL A 109 8.63 17.20 13.66
CA VAL A 109 9.98 16.92 14.13
C VAL A 109 9.85 16.47 15.59
N THR A 110 10.36 15.28 15.91
CA THR A 110 10.32 14.70 17.27
C THR A 110 11.72 14.24 17.67
N GLU A 111 12.12 14.51 18.91
CA GLU A 111 13.38 13.97 19.46
C GLU A 111 13.13 12.56 20.01
N GLU A 112 13.80 11.54 19.45
CA GLU A 112 13.61 10.13 19.78
C GLU A 112 14.84 9.52 20.49
N PRO A 113 14.64 8.72 21.56
CA PRO A 113 15.70 7.97 22.22
C PRO A 113 15.97 6.64 21.51
N VAL A 114 16.92 6.62 20.58
CA VAL A 114 17.37 5.40 19.87
C VAL A 114 18.46 4.61 20.62
N GLY A 115 18.98 5.14 21.73
CA GLY A 115 20.08 4.52 22.47
C GLY A 115 21.42 4.62 21.74
N ALA A 116 22.48 4.05 22.34
CA ALA A 116 23.83 4.08 21.77
C ALA A 116 24.48 2.68 21.73
N GLN A 117 25.33 2.45 20.73
CA GLN A 117 26.22 1.29 20.68
C GLN A 117 27.53 1.65 21.42
N ILE A 118 27.66 1.13 22.64
CA ILE A 118 28.73 1.48 23.59
C ILE A 118 29.66 0.28 23.74
N VAL A 119 30.92 0.43 23.31
CA VAL A 119 31.95 -0.61 23.50
C VAL A 119 32.91 -0.18 24.60
N ILE A 120 32.98 -0.95 25.68
CA ILE A 120 33.97 -0.75 26.74
C ILE A 120 35.12 -1.72 26.50
N GLY A 121 36.27 -1.19 26.12
CA GLY A 121 37.49 -1.96 25.82
C GLY A 121 38.47 -1.90 26.98
N VAL A 122 38.88 -3.05 27.53
CA VAL A 122 39.86 -3.15 28.63
C VAL A 122 41.17 -3.72 28.12
N ASN A 123 42.18 -2.87 28.00
CA ASN A 123 43.56 -3.25 27.71
C ASN A 123 44.27 -3.59 29.02
N THR A 124 44.47 -4.88 29.29
CA THR A 124 44.94 -5.37 30.60
C THR A 124 46.45 -5.25 30.76
N GLY A 125 46.91 -4.77 31.91
CA GLY A 125 48.33 -4.80 32.29
C GLY A 125 48.59 -4.42 33.74
N PRO A 126 49.84 -4.52 34.23
CA PRO A 126 50.15 -4.53 35.65
C PRO A 126 49.73 -3.26 36.41
N ALA A 127 49.70 -2.11 35.73
CA ALA A 127 49.29 -0.84 36.31
C ALA A 127 47.82 -0.82 36.80
N LEU A 128 46.96 -1.73 36.32
CA LEU A 128 45.55 -1.84 36.71
C LEU A 128 45.35 -2.59 38.06
N ASP A 129 46.28 -3.48 38.46
CA ASP A 129 46.31 -4.17 39.77
C ASP A 129 47.16 -3.42 40.82
N VAL A 130 47.59 -2.18 40.53
CA VAL A 130 48.15 -1.29 41.56
C VAL A 130 47.08 -0.99 42.60
N ARG A 131 47.42 -1.19 43.88
CA ARG A 131 46.50 -1.09 45.03
C ARG A 131 46.72 0.19 45.82
N ASP A 132 45.64 0.72 46.36
CA ASP A 132 45.67 1.81 47.33
C ASP A 132 45.96 1.31 48.77
N GLY A 133 45.97 2.25 49.73
CA GLY A 133 46.19 1.96 51.16
C GLY A 133 45.08 1.16 51.86
N GLN A 134 43.98 0.83 51.17
CA GLN A 134 42.95 -0.09 51.64
C GLN A 134 42.95 -1.43 50.85
N GLY A 135 43.91 -1.61 49.94
CA GLY A 135 44.09 -2.84 49.17
C GLY A 135 43.23 -2.93 47.90
N VAL A 136 42.47 -1.87 47.58
CA VAL A 136 41.60 -1.81 46.39
C VAL A 136 42.42 -1.46 45.17
N THR A 137 42.24 -2.18 44.05
CA THR A 137 42.98 -1.91 42.81
C THR A 137 42.40 -0.74 42.03
N ARG A 138 43.21 -0.13 41.14
CA ARG A 138 42.71 0.86 40.17
C ARG A 138 41.57 0.29 39.32
N TYR A 139 41.68 -0.96 38.88
CA TYR A 139 40.63 -1.63 38.14
C TYR A 139 39.34 -1.80 38.95
N GLN A 140 39.42 -2.15 40.24
CA GLN A 140 38.24 -2.27 41.12
C GLN A 140 37.51 -0.92 41.29
N ARG A 141 38.24 0.20 41.37
CA ARG A 141 37.63 1.55 41.36
C ARG A 141 36.89 1.85 40.05
N ILE A 142 37.43 1.40 38.92
CA ILE A 142 36.78 1.51 37.59
C ILE A 142 35.57 0.57 37.48
N GLN A 143 35.66 -0.67 37.98
CA GLN A 143 34.52 -1.58 38.08
C GLN A 143 33.39 -0.99 38.92
N GLN A 144 33.71 -0.31 40.03
CA GLN A 144 32.72 0.38 40.86
C GLN A 144 32.05 1.54 40.11
N ALA A 145 32.82 2.43 39.48
CA ALA A 145 32.28 3.60 38.77
C ALA A 145 31.39 3.22 37.58
N LEU A 146 31.87 2.33 36.70
CA LEU A 146 31.10 1.84 35.57
C LEU A 146 29.96 0.90 36.00
N GLY A 147 30.10 0.22 37.15
CA GLY A 147 29.06 -0.60 37.74
C GLY A 147 27.86 0.23 38.22
N VAL A 148 28.11 1.31 38.95
CA VAL A 148 27.07 2.26 39.38
C VAL A 148 26.39 2.91 38.17
N TRP A 149 27.17 3.31 37.15
CA TRP A 149 26.63 3.83 35.90
C TRP A 149 25.71 2.83 35.18
N ALA A 150 26.14 1.58 35.02
CA ALA A 150 25.36 0.54 34.34
C ALA A 150 24.08 0.17 35.11
N GLN A 151 24.12 0.17 36.45
CA GLN A 151 22.93 -0.01 37.30
C GLN A 151 21.91 1.13 37.19
N ALA A 152 22.36 2.34 36.86
CA ALA A 152 21.50 3.51 36.68
C ALA A 152 20.88 3.61 35.27
N ARG A 153 21.24 2.73 34.32
CA ARG A 153 20.63 2.70 32.99
C ARG A 153 19.23 2.07 33.05
N PRO A 154 18.15 2.74 32.57
CA PRO A 154 16.84 2.12 32.48
C PRO A 154 16.85 1.00 31.41
N ALA A 155 16.09 -0.07 31.63
CA ALA A 155 16.02 -1.21 30.71
C ALA A 155 15.53 -0.81 29.30
N GLU A 156 14.69 0.22 29.21
CA GLU A 156 14.12 0.77 27.98
C GLU A 156 15.07 1.72 27.22
N ALA A 157 16.32 1.90 27.67
CA ALA A 157 17.27 2.90 27.13
C ALA A 157 17.69 2.72 25.66
N GLY A 158 17.37 1.58 25.02
CA GLY A 158 17.90 1.20 23.70
C GLY A 158 19.40 0.89 23.66
N ASP A 159 20.12 1.09 24.76
CA ASP A 159 21.57 0.94 24.83
C ASP A 159 22.05 -0.48 24.56
N ASN A 160 23.05 -0.59 23.70
CA ASN A 160 23.57 -1.85 23.20
C ASN A 160 25.06 -1.97 23.53
N LEU A 161 25.37 -2.58 24.67
CA LEU A 161 26.70 -2.60 25.26
C LEU A 161 27.53 -3.79 24.78
N SER A 162 28.86 -3.60 24.76
CA SER A 162 29.85 -4.66 24.53
C SER A 162 31.05 -4.50 25.47
N LEU A 163 31.67 -5.61 25.87
CA LEU A 163 32.91 -5.66 26.63
C LEU A 163 33.98 -6.35 25.79
N VAL A 164 35.07 -5.65 25.50
CA VAL A 164 36.19 -6.15 24.69
C VAL A 164 37.47 -6.16 25.51
N THR A 165 38.32 -7.15 25.28
CA THR A 165 39.58 -7.39 26.01
C THR A 165 40.73 -7.59 25.02
N ILE A 166 41.96 -7.71 25.51
CA ILE A 166 43.11 -8.13 24.68
C ILE A 166 42.93 -9.49 23.99
N ALA A 167 42.01 -10.33 24.47
CA ALA A 167 41.71 -11.65 23.90
C ALA A 167 40.51 -11.65 22.92
N GLY A 168 39.83 -10.50 22.76
CA GLY A 168 38.60 -10.38 21.97
C GLY A 168 37.38 -9.93 22.79
N PRO A 169 36.19 -9.88 22.16
CA PRO A 169 34.93 -9.60 22.84
C PRO A 169 34.58 -10.69 23.88
N LEU A 170 34.34 -10.28 25.12
CA LEU A 170 33.89 -11.17 26.20
C LEU A 170 32.35 -11.27 26.23
N ILE A 171 31.67 -10.16 25.95
CA ILE A 171 30.24 -10.12 25.62
C ILE A 171 30.02 -8.99 24.61
N ALA A 172 29.10 -9.18 23.65
CA ALA A 172 28.87 -8.21 22.58
C ALA A 172 27.39 -8.04 22.29
N ARG A 173 26.98 -6.78 22.08
CA ARG A 173 25.61 -6.35 21.75
C ARG A 173 24.55 -6.89 22.72
N THR A 174 24.59 -6.39 23.96
CA THR A 174 23.72 -6.85 25.05
C THR A 174 23.20 -5.70 25.92
N THR A 175 22.26 -5.99 26.83
CA THR A 175 21.65 -5.00 27.73
C THR A 175 22.63 -4.52 28.81
N PRO A 176 22.41 -3.35 29.45
CA PRO A 176 23.25 -2.87 30.55
C PRO A 176 23.42 -3.88 31.70
N GLU A 177 22.35 -4.61 32.04
CA GLU A 177 22.36 -5.64 33.10
C GLU A 177 23.24 -6.85 32.74
N ALA A 178 23.09 -7.42 31.54
CA ALA A 178 23.87 -8.57 31.10
C ALA A 178 25.35 -8.19 30.86
N TRP A 179 25.61 -6.98 30.37
CA TRP A 179 26.95 -6.41 30.28
C TRP A 179 27.58 -6.28 31.67
N LEU A 180 26.85 -5.73 32.64
CA LEU A 180 27.33 -5.55 34.02
C LEU A 180 27.68 -6.88 34.69
N ALA A 181 26.84 -7.91 34.53
CA ALA A 181 27.12 -9.24 35.05
C ALA A 181 28.44 -9.83 34.48
N SER A 182 28.66 -9.66 33.17
CA SER A 182 29.91 -10.06 32.52
C SER A 182 31.12 -9.24 33.01
N PHE A 183 30.96 -7.92 33.15
CA PHE A 183 32.03 -7.01 33.56
C PHE A 183 32.43 -7.16 35.04
N ALA A 184 31.49 -7.50 35.93
CA ALA A 184 31.79 -7.84 37.32
C ALA A 184 32.54 -9.17 37.44
N ALA A 185 32.16 -10.17 36.63
CA ALA A 185 32.82 -11.48 36.56
C ALA A 185 34.21 -11.44 35.90
N PHE A 186 34.53 -10.40 35.12
CA PHE A 186 35.83 -10.26 34.46
C PHE A 186 36.94 -9.92 35.47
N GLN A 187 37.77 -10.91 35.78
CA GLN A 187 38.90 -10.81 36.72
C GLN A 187 40.17 -11.42 36.07
N PRO A 188 40.84 -10.70 35.16
CA PRO A 188 42.03 -11.20 34.47
C PRO A 188 43.29 -11.14 35.35
N ASP A 189 44.30 -11.96 35.05
CA ASP A 189 45.64 -11.79 35.63
C ASP A 189 46.37 -10.62 34.95
N PHE A 190 46.14 -9.42 35.46
CA PHE A 190 46.78 -8.18 35.02
C PHE A 190 48.32 -8.23 35.04
N ARG A 191 48.95 -9.12 35.82
CA ARG A 191 50.41 -9.24 35.93
C ARG A 191 51.00 -10.16 34.86
N ALA A 192 50.20 -11.09 34.33
CA ALA A 192 50.58 -11.97 33.23
C ALA A 192 50.30 -11.37 31.83
N THR A 193 49.62 -10.23 31.73
CA THR A 193 49.22 -9.61 30.45
C THR A 193 50.02 -8.36 30.08
N THR A 194 50.46 -8.27 28.82
CA THR A 194 51.07 -7.07 28.24
C THR A 194 50.03 -6.23 27.48
N PRO A 195 49.89 -4.93 27.79
CA PRO A 195 49.03 -3.99 27.06
C PRO A 195 49.38 -3.92 25.57
N ASN A 196 48.37 -3.91 24.69
CA ASN A 196 48.56 -3.90 23.24
C ASN A 196 47.42 -3.20 22.49
N ILE A 197 47.75 -2.67 21.31
CA ILE A 197 46.83 -1.85 20.50
C ILE A 197 45.72 -2.66 19.81
N GLN A 198 45.91 -3.99 19.68
CA GLN A 198 44.91 -4.89 19.11
C GLN A 198 43.59 -4.86 19.89
N SER A 199 43.64 -4.64 21.22
CA SER A 199 42.44 -4.45 22.05
C SER A 199 41.57 -3.26 21.62
N LEU A 200 42.16 -2.16 21.16
CA LEU A 200 41.42 -1.01 20.62
C LEU A 200 40.90 -1.28 19.21
N ALA A 201 41.69 -1.95 18.36
CA ALA A 201 41.24 -2.37 17.04
C ALA A 201 40.00 -3.28 17.13
N LEU A 202 40.04 -4.30 18.00
CA LEU A 202 38.91 -5.18 18.30
C LEU A 202 37.71 -4.43 18.90
N SER A 203 37.96 -3.39 19.70
CA SER A 203 36.89 -2.54 20.24
C SER A 203 36.21 -1.71 19.16
N LEU A 204 36.96 -1.23 18.17
CA LEU A 204 36.42 -0.55 17.00
C LEU A 204 35.67 -1.53 16.08
N ASP A 205 36.20 -2.72 15.85
CA ASP A 205 35.52 -3.75 15.04
C ASP A 205 34.17 -4.17 15.68
N ALA A 206 34.11 -4.25 17.01
CA ALA A 206 32.87 -4.47 17.76
C ALA A 206 31.89 -3.27 17.71
N ALA A 207 32.40 -2.04 17.61
CA ALA A 207 31.57 -0.85 17.43
C ALA A 207 31.03 -0.72 16.00
N LEU A 208 31.78 -1.20 15.00
CA LEU A 208 31.41 -1.16 13.58
C LEU A 208 30.37 -2.22 13.17
N ALA A 209 30.13 -3.22 14.01
CA ALA A 209 29.06 -4.20 13.80
C ALA A 209 27.69 -3.52 13.58
N SER A 210 26.78 -4.19 12.87
CA SER A 210 25.43 -3.67 12.59
C SER A 210 24.66 -3.38 13.88
N THR A 211 24.06 -2.19 13.93
CA THR A 211 23.20 -1.74 15.03
C THR A 211 21.84 -2.45 14.99
N PRO A 212 21.18 -2.71 16.13
CA PRO A 212 19.83 -3.27 16.18
C PRO A 212 18.74 -2.26 15.79
N GLN A 213 19.03 -0.96 15.86
CA GLN A 213 18.14 0.12 15.40
C GLN A 213 18.89 1.08 14.47
N VAL A 214 18.15 1.78 13.60
CA VAL A 214 18.68 2.84 12.73
C VAL A 214 18.90 4.11 13.56
N GLY A 215 19.92 4.91 13.25
CA GLY A 215 20.23 6.15 13.97
C GLY A 215 21.05 5.98 15.26
N MET A 216 21.27 4.74 15.73
CA MET A 216 22.13 4.48 16.89
C MET A 216 23.57 4.95 16.63
N LYS A 217 24.06 5.88 17.47
CA LYS A 217 25.44 6.37 17.39
C LYS A 217 26.41 5.44 18.11
N ARG A 218 27.68 5.46 17.67
CA ARG A 218 28.76 4.54 18.09
C ARG A 218 29.76 5.24 18.99
N THR A 219 30.21 4.56 20.03
CA THR A 219 31.30 5.04 20.87
C THR A 219 32.10 3.92 21.52
N ILE A 220 33.38 4.21 21.78
CA ILE A 220 34.27 3.37 22.56
C ILE A 220 34.62 4.12 23.85
N LEU A 221 34.70 3.40 24.97
CA LEU A 221 35.46 3.80 26.15
C LEU A 221 36.61 2.81 26.33
N PHE A 222 37.83 3.25 26.05
CA PHE A 222 39.03 2.45 26.08
C PHE A 222 39.81 2.69 27.38
N ILE A 223 39.93 1.66 28.20
CA ILE A 223 40.61 1.66 29.49
C ILE A 223 41.96 0.98 29.28
N THR A 224 43.05 1.75 29.39
CA THR A 224 44.40 1.28 29.07
C THR A 224 45.44 1.88 30.01
N PRO A 225 46.49 1.15 30.39
CA PRO A 225 47.71 1.77 30.92
C PRO A 225 48.53 2.39 29.78
N HIS A 226 49.72 2.91 30.07
CA HIS A 226 50.67 3.29 29.02
C HIS A 226 51.11 2.08 28.18
N MET A 227 51.65 2.36 26.99
CA MET A 227 52.19 1.36 26.08
C MET A 227 53.59 1.74 25.59
N GLU A 228 54.45 0.73 25.41
CA GLU A 228 55.82 0.81 24.88
C GLU A 228 55.93 0.11 23.50
N ASP A 229 54.98 0.38 22.60
CA ASP A 229 54.94 -0.20 21.24
C ASP A 229 55.45 0.82 20.19
N PRO A 230 56.58 0.56 19.49
CA PRO A 230 57.09 1.44 18.45
C PRO A 230 56.17 1.62 17.23
N ALA A 231 55.21 0.72 17.01
CA ALA A 231 54.23 0.82 15.91
C ALA A 231 52.95 1.59 16.30
N LEU A 232 52.82 2.01 17.57
CA LEU A 232 51.59 2.56 18.12
C LEU A 232 51.05 3.79 17.37
N GLU A 233 51.91 4.73 16.98
CA GLU A 233 51.49 5.93 16.24
C GLU A 233 50.83 5.58 14.90
N ALA A 234 51.43 4.65 14.14
CA ALA A 234 50.89 4.19 12.86
C ALA A 234 49.55 3.44 13.04
N ALA A 235 49.46 2.58 14.06
CA ALA A 235 48.24 1.85 14.37
C ALA A 235 47.10 2.79 14.82
N LEU A 236 47.39 3.75 15.72
CA LEU A 236 46.43 4.75 16.18
C LEU A 236 45.95 5.65 15.04
N LYS A 237 46.82 6.01 14.09
CA LYS A 237 46.40 6.75 12.89
C LYS A 237 45.35 5.99 12.08
N THR A 238 45.60 4.73 11.75
CA THR A 238 44.63 3.90 10.99
C THR A 238 43.33 3.66 11.78
N ILE A 239 43.41 3.50 13.11
CA ILE A 239 42.24 3.43 13.98
C ILE A 239 41.45 4.75 13.95
N GLY A 240 42.12 5.89 14.03
CA GLY A 240 41.50 7.23 13.95
C GLY A 240 40.84 7.51 12.60
N GLU A 241 41.47 7.15 11.49
CA GLU A 241 40.90 7.25 10.14
C GLU A 241 39.62 6.41 10.01
N ARG A 242 39.62 5.16 10.50
CA ARG A 242 38.42 4.29 10.55
C ARG A 242 37.33 4.82 11.51
N ALA A 243 37.72 5.38 12.65
CA ALA A 243 36.81 5.93 13.64
C ALA A 243 36.11 7.21 13.13
N LEU A 244 36.85 8.11 12.47
CA LEU A 244 36.31 9.28 11.78
C LEU A 244 35.34 8.88 10.67
N ALA A 245 35.75 7.97 9.77
CA ALA A 245 34.91 7.50 8.66
C ALA A 245 33.60 6.81 9.11
N SER A 246 33.54 6.32 10.35
CA SER A 246 32.38 5.67 10.96
C SER A 246 31.66 6.50 12.03
N ARG A 247 32.14 7.74 12.28
CA ARG A 247 31.65 8.65 13.32
C ARG A 247 31.68 8.04 14.74
N THR A 248 32.60 7.11 14.98
CA THR A 248 32.76 6.43 16.27
C THR A 248 33.62 7.28 17.21
N ARG A 249 33.03 7.85 18.27
CA ARG A 249 33.77 8.65 19.27
C ARG A 249 34.60 7.75 20.19
N ILE A 250 35.91 7.95 20.28
CA ILE A 250 36.80 7.17 21.15
C ILE A 250 37.15 7.97 22.40
N ASN A 251 36.57 7.58 23.53
CA ASN A 251 36.94 8.08 24.86
C ASN A 251 38.04 7.17 25.44
N ILE A 252 39.03 7.74 26.14
CA ILE A 252 40.16 6.97 26.67
C ILE A 252 40.41 7.34 28.13
N TRP A 253 40.48 6.31 28.99
CA TRP A 253 40.92 6.40 30.38
C TRP A 253 42.31 5.75 30.50
N LEU A 254 43.34 6.58 30.67
CA LEU A 254 44.72 6.16 30.90
C LEU A 254 44.94 5.83 32.38
N VAL A 255 45.10 4.55 32.71
CA VAL A 255 45.15 4.01 34.08
C VAL A 255 46.58 3.68 34.47
N ASP A 256 47.32 4.65 35.01
CA ASP A 256 48.75 4.47 35.29
C ASP A 256 49.31 5.35 36.43
N GLY A 257 50.58 5.17 36.79
CA GLY A 257 51.29 6.10 37.68
C GLY A 257 51.37 7.51 37.08
N GLU A 258 51.32 8.53 37.95
CA GLU A 258 51.36 9.95 37.55
C GLU A 258 52.56 10.28 36.64
N GLN A 259 53.69 9.58 36.83
CA GLN A 259 54.89 9.72 35.99
C GLN A 259 54.73 9.30 34.52
N TYR A 260 53.66 8.56 34.19
CA TYR A 260 53.35 8.11 32.83
C TYR A 260 52.28 8.96 32.12
N PHE A 261 51.72 9.98 32.78
CA PHE A 261 50.70 10.85 32.17
C PHE A 261 51.26 11.71 31.03
N GLU A 262 52.54 12.06 31.08
CA GLU A 262 53.29 12.78 30.04
C GLU A 262 54.07 11.82 29.10
N HIS A 263 53.80 10.50 29.16
CA HIS A 263 54.47 9.51 28.32
C HIS A 263 54.05 9.66 26.84
N PRO A 264 54.92 9.41 25.83
CA PRO A 264 54.56 9.58 24.43
C PRO A 264 53.27 8.85 23.99
N SER A 265 53.01 7.65 24.52
CA SER A 265 51.74 6.95 24.23
C SER A 265 50.50 7.62 24.86
N ALA A 266 50.64 8.31 26.00
CA ALA A 266 49.55 9.11 26.58
C ALA A 266 49.17 10.28 25.67
N LEU A 267 50.16 10.99 25.13
CA LEU A 267 49.95 12.10 24.18
C LEU A 267 49.30 11.62 22.87
N LEU A 268 49.70 10.45 22.36
CA LEU A 268 49.07 9.84 21.19
C LEU A 268 47.60 9.44 21.46
N PHE A 269 47.29 8.88 22.64
CA PHE A 269 45.91 8.58 23.04
C PHE A 269 45.07 9.86 23.21
N GLN A 270 45.61 10.91 23.83
CA GLN A 270 44.94 12.21 23.95
C GLN A 270 44.63 12.82 22.57
N SER A 271 45.57 12.70 21.62
CA SER A 271 45.38 13.13 20.23
C SER A 271 44.24 12.37 19.55
N LEU A 272 44.21 11.02 19.64
CA LEU A 272 43.13 10.21 19.06
C LEU A 272 41.75 10.51 19.65
N ALA A 273 41.67 10.68 20.98
CA ALA A 273 40.40 11.04 21.63
C ALA A 273 39.91 12.41 21.13
N THR A 274 40.78 13.42 21.13
CA THR A 274 40.46 14.76 20.62
C THR A 274 40.06 14.74 19.14
N GLN A 275 40.78 13.98 18.31
CA GLN A 275 40.50 13.83 16.88
C GLN A 275 39.13 13.19 16.61
N THR A 276 38.72 12.21 17.42
CA THR A 276 37.44 11.51 17.26
C THR A 276 36.27 12.14 18.04
N GLY A 277 36.49 13.31 18.68
CA GLY A 277 35.46 14.00 19.46
C GLY A 277 35.09 13.29 20.78
N GLY A 278 35.98 12.44 21.30
CA GLY A 278 35.86 11.77 22.60
C GLY A 278 36.71 12.43 23.68
N GLY A 279 36.47 12.05 24.94
CA GLY A 279 37.22 12.56 26.09
C GLY A 279 38.48 11.76 26.43
N PHE A 280 39.50 12.44 26.98
CA PHE A 280 40.71 11.82 27.53
C PHE A 280 40.78 12.07 29.04
N LEU A 281 41.16 11.05 29.82
CA LEU A 281 41.31 11.09 31.27
C LEU A 281 42.60 10.37 31.67
N THR A 282 43.31 10.90 32.68
CA THR A 282 44.40 10.21 33.38
C THR A 282 43.96 9.79 34.79
N PHE A 283 44.35 8.59 35.23
CA PHE A 283 43.89 8.00 36.50
C PHE A 283 44.96 7.14 37.18
N SER A 284 45.53 7.67 38.27
CA SER A 284 46.47 7.00 39.17
C SER A 284 45.80 6.26 40.32
N GLY A 285 44.48 6.39 40.45
CA GLY A 285 43.70 5.87 41.58
C GLY A 285 43.38 6.92 42.64
N ARG A 286 43.67 8.21 42.39
CA ARG A 286 43.48 9.33 43.32
C ARG A 286 42.44 10.35 42.85
N GLU A 287 42.32 10.46 41.54
CA GLU A 287 41.47 11.37 40.80
C GLU A 287 40.01 10.89 40.85
N GLN A 288 39.07 11.78 40.59
CA GLN A 288 37.67 11.41 40.44
C GLN A 288 37.42 10.88 39.03
N LEU A 289 36.92 9.65 38.91
CA LEU A 289 36.40 9.14 37.65
C LEU A 289 35.12 9.92 37.27
N PRO A 290 34.99 10.39 36.02
CA PRO A 290 33.80 11.11 35.57
C PRO A 290 32.62 10.16 35.38
N ASP A 291 31.40 10.72 35.43
CA ASP A 291 30.19 10.01 35.03
C ASP A 291 30.26 9.68 33.52
N PRO A 292 30.15 8.41 33.10
CA PRO A 292 30.18 8.04 31.68
C PRO A 292 29.04 8.67 30.86
N GLU A 293 27.94 9.11 31.47
CA GLU A 293 26.90 9.87 30.78
C GLU A 293 27.43 11.18 30.16
N THR A 294 28.54 11.75 30.67
CA THR A 294 29.21 12.90 30.05
C THR A 294 29.73 12.60 28.63
N TYR A 295 29.99 11.33 28.30
CA TYR A 295 30.35 10.88 26.96
C TYR A 295 29.14 10.36 26.17
N PHE A 296 28.18 9.73 26.86
CA PHE A 296 27.16 8.89 26.23
C PHE A 296 25.78 9.55 26.09
N ALA A 297 25.41 10.53 26.92
CA ALA A 297 24.05 11.09 26.95
C ALA A 297 23.57 11.63 25.59
N ASN A 298 24.43 12.39 24.90
CA ASN A 298 24.10 13.05 23.63
C ASN A 298 24.10 12.09 22.42
N LEU A 299 24.62 10.87 22.59
CA LEU A 299 24.67 9.85 21.54
C LEU A 299 23.37 9.06 21.39
N ARG A 300 22.42 9.20 22.32
CA ARG A 300 21.17 8.42 22.34
C ARG A 300 19.97 9.12 21.70
N ARG A 301 20.13 10.41 21.39
CA ARG A 301 19.09 11.29 20.85
C ARG A 301 19.25 11.38 19.34
N VAL A 302 18.16 11.34 18.60
CA VAL A 302 18.12 11.65 17.17
C VAL A 302 16.79 12.34 16.90
N TYR A 303 16.67 13.15 15.85
CA TYR A 303 15.35 13.61 15.42
C TYR A 303 14.73 12.60 14.47
N ARG A 304 13.44 12.33 14.57
CA ARG A 304 12.64 11.92 13.42
C ARG A 304 12.02 13.18 12.82
N LEU A 305 12.12 13.31 11.50
CA LEU A 305 11.37 14.30 10.74
C LEU A 305 10.39 13.61 9.79
N THR A 306 9.22 14.21 9.60
CA THR A 306 8.20 13.72 8.66
C THR A 306 7.77 14.86 7.75
N TYR A 307 7.65 14.58 6.45
CA TYR A 307 7.10 15.50 5.47
C TYR A 307 6.17 14.76 4.49
N ALA A 308 5.32 15.51 3.78
CA ALA A 308 4.53 14.96 2.67
C ALA A 308 5.29 15.14 1.36
N SER A 309 5.54 14.03 0.68
CA SER A 309 6.12 13.97 -0.66
C SER A 309 5.18 14.59 -1.70
N SER A 310 5.72 15.01 -2.85
CA SER A 310 4.92 15.21 -4.06
C SER A 310 5.46 14.45 -5.28
N LEU A 311 6.16 13.34 -5.06
CA LEU A 311 6.60 12.44 -6.13
C LEU A 311 5.40 11.76 -6.81
N THR A 312 5.44 11.69 -8.14
CA THR A 312 4.40 11.09 -8.99
C THR A 312 4.98 10.11 -10.03
N SER A 313 6.25 9.76 -9.86
CA SER A 313 7.03 8.86 -10.71
C SER A 313 7.65 7.77 -9.87
N SER A 314 7.65 6.53 -10.35
CA SER A 314 8.45 5.45 -9.75
C SER A 314 9.92 5.58 -10.14
N GLY A 315 10.84 5.25 -9.23
CA GLY A 315 12.28 5.31 -9.51
C GLY A 315 13.17 5.35 -8.26
N GLU A 316 14.44 5.67 -8.47
CA GLU A 316 15.33 6.14 -7.40
C GLU A 316 15.17 7.65 -7.23
N HIS A 317 15.03 8.07 -5.98
CA HIS A 317 14.85 9.45 -5.55
C HIS A 317 15.88 9.81 -4.48
N THR A 318 16.07 11.11 -4.26
CA THR A 318 17.01 11.64 -3.28
C THR A 318 16.31 12.51 -2.25
N LEU A 319 16.76 12.39 -1.01
CA LEU A 319 16.45 13.33 0.06
C LEU A 319 17.76 13.89 0.63
N SER A 320 17.84 15.20 0.81
CA SER A 320 18.73 15.80 1.82
C SER A 320 17.91 16.72 2.72
N VAL A 321 18.51 17.19 3.82
CA VAL A 321 17.84 18.13 4.74
C VAL A 321 18.73 19.33 4.97
N GLU A 322 18.15 20.51 4.81
CA GLU A 322 18.73 21.79 5.20
C GLU A 322 18.18 22.20 6.57
N VAL A 323 19.05 22.58 7.49
CA VAL A 323 18.69 23.00 8.86
C VAL A 323 19.31 24.37 9.16
N ASN A 324 18.49 25.32 9.59
CA ASN A 324 18.90 26.69 9.87
C ASN A 324 18.95 26.94 11.39
N ILE A 325 20.17 27.11 11.93
CA ILE A 325 20.43 27.32 13.35
C ILE A 325 21.15 28.65 13.52
N GLY A 326 20.51 29.61 14.19
CA GLY A 326 21.10 30.93 14.46
C GLY A 326 21.43 31.76 13.21
N GLY A 327 20.83 31.45 12.06
CA GLY A 327 21.16 32.06 10.76
C GLY A 327 22.28 31.36 9.99
N VAL A 328 22.85 30.28 10.52
CA VAL A 328 23.75 29.38 9.79
C VAL A 328 22.93 28.22 9.21
N SER A 329 23.00 28.05 7.90
CA SER A 329 22.46 26.86 7.24
C SER A 329 23.48 25.71 7.26
N ILE A 330 23.01 24.52 7.62
CA ILE A 330 23.75 23.26 7.60
C ILE A 330 22.95 22.28 6.75
N SER A 331 23.57 21.69 5.72
CA SER A 331 22.90 20.74 4.82
C SER A 331 23.49 19.34 4.99
N SER A 332 22.64 18.31 4.97
CA SER A 332 23.07 16.92 4.98
C SER A 332 23.61 16.49 3.61
N ALA A 333 24.42 15.42 3.59
CA ALA A 333 24.59 14.66 2.36
C ALA A 333 23.22 14.12 1.87
N PRO A 334 23.00 14.00 0.56
CA PRO A 334 21.81 13.34 0.03
C PRO A 334 21.88 11.84 0.25
N GLN A 335 20.75 11.25 0.64
CA GLN A 335 20.52 9.81 0.70
C GLN A 335 19.56 9.40 -0.40
N THR A 336 19.81 8.26 -1.04
CA THR A 336 18.90 7.68 -2.03
C THR A 336 17.84 6.78 -1.38
N PHE A 337 16.67 6.71 -1.99
CA PHE A 337 15.63 5.73 -1.70
C PHE A 337 14.91 5.34 -2.99
N THR A 338 14.29 4.16 -3.02
CA THR A 338 13.49 3.70 -4.16
C THR A 338 12.01 3.84 -3.83
N LEU A 339 11.22 4.35 -4.77
CA LEU A 339 9.77 4.46 -4.66
C LEU A 339 9.09 3.73 -5.83
N ASN A 340 8.10 2.90 -5.52
CA ASN A 340 7.07 2.47 -6.47
C ASN A 340 5.82 3.30 -6.17
N VAL A 341 5.33 4.02 -7.16
CA VAL A 341 4.13 4.86 -7.06
C VAL A 341 3.38 4.81 -8.39
N GLN A 342 2.08 4.55 -8.31
CA GLN A 342 1.20 4.27 -9.45
C GLN A 342 -0.16 4.97 -9.24
N PRO A 343 -0.87 5.37 -10.30
CA PRO A 343 -2.19 6.01 -10.16
C PRO A 343 -3.23 5.10 -9.46
N PRO A 344 -4.28 5.68 -8.84
CA PRO A 344 -5.37 4.89 -8.26
C PRO A 344 -6.10 4.09 -9.36
N ASN A 345 -6.54 2.88 -9.03
CA ASN A 345 -7.29 1.98 -9.89
C ASN A 345 -8.78 2.01 -9.50
N PRO A 346 -9.65 2.82 -10.16
CA PRO A 346 -11.07 2.84 -9.86
C PRO A 346 -11.78 1.62 -10.47
N ILE A 347 -12.47 0.86 -9.64
CA ILE A 347 -13.20 -0.36 -10.02
C ILE A 347 -14.69 -0.12 -9.80
N LEU A 348 -15.48 -0.18 -10.88
CA LEU A 348 -16.95 -0.12 -10.80
C LEU A 348 -17.48 -1.41 -10.15
N ALA A 349 -18.09 -1.27 -8.98
CA ALA A 349 -18.66 -2.37 -8.21
C ALA A 349 -20.11 -2.65 -8.58
N THR A 350 -20.55 -3.90 -8.40
CA THR A 350 -21.97 -4.32 -8.42
C THR A 350 -22.77 -3.95 -9.69
N LEU A 351 -22.13 -3.88 -10.86
CA LEU A 351 -22.82 -3.60 -12.12
C LEU A 351 -23.65 -4.80 -12.62
N PRO A 352 -24.90 -4.59 -13.07
CA PRO A 352 -25.67 -5.60 -13.80
C PRO A 352 -25.25 -5.64 -15.27
N ALA A 353 -25.03 -6.83 -15.84
CA ALA A 353 -24.68 -6.99 -17.26
C ALA A 353 -25.79 -6.53 -18.24
N GLN A 354 -27.04 -6.59 -17.79
CA GLN A 354 -28.23 -6.14 -18.53
C GLN A 354 -29.13 -5.30 -17.61
N LEU A 355 -29.59 -4.15 -18.12
CA LEU A 355 -30.42 -3.20 -17.39
C LEU A 355 -31.73 -2.99 -18.15
N THR A 356 -32.83 -3.59 -17.69
CA THR A 356 -34.12 -3.54 -18.38
C THR A 356 -34.96 -2.36 -17.90
N ARG A 357 -35.35 -1.47 -18.83
CA ARG A 357 -36.27 -0.35 -18.59
C ARG A 357 -37.67 -0.71 -19.09
N THR A 358 -38.68 -0.60 -18.24
CA THR A 358 -40.09 -0.94 -18.55
C THR A 358 -41.05 0.15 -18.10
N ALA A 359 -42.28 0.11 -18.61
CA ALA A 359 -43.39 0.92 -18.05
C ALA A 359 -43.61 0.55 -16.56
N PRO A 360 -43.98 1.52 -15.69
CA PRO A 360 -44.19 1.28 -14.27
C PRO A 360 -45.35 0.31 -14.01
N PRO A 361 -45.32 -0.51 -12.94
CA PRO A 361 -46.40 -1.47 -12.65
C PRO A 361 -47.80 -0.85 -12.49
N GLU A 362 -47.89 0.43 -12.10
CA GLU A 362 -49.17 1.14 -11.90
C GLU A 362 -49.78 1.70 -13.20
N ASP A 363 -48.97 1.96 -14.23
CA ASP A 363 -49.45 2.21 -15.60
C ASP A 363 -48.59 1.46 -16.64
N PRO A 364 -48.82 0.15 -16.84
CA PRO A 364 -48.04 -0.68 -17.76
C PRO A 364 -48.29 -0.35 -19.25
N TYR A 365 -49.06 0.71 -19.54
CA TYR A 365 -49.28 1.26 -20.88
C TYR A 365 -48.59 2.63 -21.07
N ASN A 366 -47.87 3.15 -20.08
CA ASN A 366 -47.15 4.41 -20.19
C ASN A 366 -45.87 4.22 -21.02
N ALA A 367 -45.79 4.92 -22.15
CA ALA A 367 -44.66 4.85 -23.10
C ALA A 367 -43.62 5.96 -22.91
N GLU A 368 -43.89 6.94 -22.04
CA GLU A 368 -43.06 8.12 -21.81
C GLU A 368 -42.24 7.98 -20.51
N PHE A 369 -42.84 7.39 -19.47
CA PHE A 369 -42.18 7.12 -18.20
C PHE A 369 -41.72 5.65 -18.14
N LEU A 370 -40.41 5.42 -18.02
CA LEU A 370 -39.80 4.09 -17.97
C LEU A 370 -38.89 3.96 -16.75
N VAL A 371 -39.11 2.93 -15.94
CA VAL A 371 -38.32 2.64 -14.74
C VAL A 371 -37.29 1.53 -15.01
N PRO A 372 -36.09 1.58 -14.41
CA PRO A 372 -35.56 2.68 -13.59
C PRO A 372 -35.25 3.95 -14.41
N GLU A 373 -35.30 5.10 -13.75
CA GLU A 373 -34.90 6.40 -14.31
C GLU A 373 -33.41 6.71 -14.07
N GLU A 374 -32.80 6.13 -13.03
CA GLU A 374 -31.38 6.26 -12.72
C GLU A 374 -30.82 4.91 -12.23
N LEU A 375 -29.52 4.70 -12.41
CA LEU A 375 -28.78 3.61 -11.77
C LEU A 375 -27.68 4.21 -10.88
N GLN A 376 -27.68 3.88 -9.59
CA GLN A 376 -26.56 4.19 -8.71
C GLN A 376 -25.40 3.25 -9.01
N LEU A 377 -24.23 3.84 -9.22
CA LEU A 377 -22.95 3.17 -9.45
C LEU A 377 -22.07 3.39 -8.21
N GLU A 378 -21.43 2.33 -7.73
CA GLU A 378 -20.44 2.40 -6.65
C GLU A 378 -19.04 2.10 -7.20
N ILE A 379 -18.02 2.74 -6.63
CA ILE A 379 -16.62 2.64 -7.07
C ILE A 379 -15.75 2.28 -5.86
N VAL A 380 -14.97 1.22 -6.00
CA VAL A 380 -13.88 0.88 -5.08
C VAL A 380 -12.58 1.40 -5.68
N PHE A 381 -11.76 2.07 -4.87
CA PHE A 381 -10.43 2.52 -5.28
C PHE A 381 -9.37 1.55 -4.76
N ASP A 382 -8.70 0.89 -5.67
CA ASP A 382 -7.51 0.08 -5.41
C ASP A 382 -6.24 0.91 -5.65
N PHE A 383 -5.13 0.53 -5.01
CA PHE A 383 -3.84 1.21 -5.09
C PHE A 383 -2.75 0.15 -5.38
N PRO A 384 -2.41 -0.09 -6.66
CA PRO A 384 -1.46 -1.14 -7.06
C PRO A 384 -0.03 -0.97 -6.54
N ASP A 385 0.30 0.21 -6.00
CA ASP A 385 1.56 0.48 -5.31
C ASP A 385 1.54 0.15 -3.81
N GLY A 386 0.38 -0.17 -3.25
CA GLY A 386 0.19 -0.45 -1.82
C GLY A 386 0.07 0.82 -0.94
N HIS A 387 0.02 2.02 -1.54
CA HIS A 387 0.05 3.29 -0.82
C HIS A 387 -1.30 4.03 -0.93
N PRO A 388 -2.29 3.74 -0.06
CA PRO A 388 -3.63 4.32 -0.16
C PRO A 388 -3.63 5.84 0.04
N ARG A 389 -4.24 6.57 -0.89
CA ARG A 389 -4.29 8.05 -0.90
C ARG A 389 -5.72 8.56 -0.97
N ALA A 390 -5.94 9.79 -0.54
CA ALA A 390 -7.24 10.43 -0.65
C ALA A 390 -7.55 10.73 -2.12
N ILE A 391 -8.72 10.29 -2.60
CA ILE A 391 -9.25 10.73 -3.89
C ILE A 391 -9.75 12.17 -3.74
N VAL A 392 -9.43 13.03 -4.72
CA VAL A 392 -9.84 14.45 -4.74
C VAL A 392 -10.81 14.77 -5.87
N ARG A 393 -10.94 13.86 -6.85
CA ARG A 393 -11.87 14.00 -7.98
C ARG A 393 -12.15 12.64 -8.62
N THR A 394 -13.38 12.42 -9.07
CA THR A 394 -13.74 11.32 -9.99
C THR A 394 -14.56 11.83 -11.16
N THR A 395 -14.42 11.19 -12.32
CA THR A 395 -15.17 11.51 -13.55
C THR A 395 -15.76 10.23 -14.13
N PHE A 396 -17.04 10.27 -14.49
CA PHE A 396 -17.78 9.14 -15.06
C PHE A 396 -18.11 9.39 -16.53
N PHE A 397 -17.85 8.38 -17.36
CA PHE A 397 -18.00 8.41 -18.80
C PHE A 397 -18.90 7.26 -19.29
N VAL A 398 -19.69 7.54 -20.32
CA VAL A 398 -20.49 6.55 -21.05
C VAL A 398 -20.19 6.69 -22.54
N ASP A 399 -19.79 5.59 -23.18
CA ASP A 399 -19.39 5.53 -24.60
C ASP A 399 -18.26 6.51 -24.99
N GLY A 400 -17.52 7.02 -24.00
CA GLY A 400 -16.46 8.01 -24.14
C GLY A 400 -16.87 9.46 -23.87
N GLU A 401 -18.17 9.75 -23.74
CA GLU A 401 -18.68 11.07 -23.38
C GLU A 401 -18.72 11.25 -21.85
N LEU A 402 -18.40 12.45 -21.36
CA LEU A 402 -18.44 12.78 -19.93
C LEU A 402 -19.90 12.96 -19.48
N VAL A 403 -20.33 12.16 -18.51
CA VAL A 403 -21.70 12.18 -17.96
C VAL A 403 -21.76 12.86 -16.58
N ALA A 404 -20.75 12.67 -15.73
CA ALA A 404 -20.68 13.31 -14.41
C ALA A 404 -19.24 13.51 -13.91
N GLU A 405 -19.03 14.48 -13.02
CA GLU A 405 -17.75 14.70 -12.33
C GLU A 405 -18.01 15.10 -10.87
N ASN A 406 -17.38 14.38 -9.93
CA ASN A 406 -17.41 14.69 -8.50
C ASN A 406 -16.12 15.43 -8.13
N ASN A 407 -16.21 16.72 -7.82
CA ASN A 407 -15.12 17.55 -7.28
C ASN A 407 -15.21 17.73 -5.75
N THR A 408 -16.15 17.04 -5.12
CA THR A 408 -16.38 17.00 -3.66
C THR A 408 -16.88 15.61 -3.29
N ALA A 409 -16.56 15.14 -2.07
CA ALA A 409 -17.04 13.83 -1.58
C ALA A 409 -18.60 13.78 -1.50
N PRO A 410 -19.23 12.61 -1.71
CA PRO A 410 -18.63 11.30 -2.00
C PRO A 410 -18.00 11.22 -3.39
N PHE A 411 -16.82 10.59 -3.48
CA PHE A 411 -16.13 10.36 -4.76
C PHE A 411 -16.41 8.95 -5.32
N ASP A 412 -16.83 8.05 -4.44
CA ASP A 412 -17.12 6.63 -4.62
C ASP A 412 -18.45 6.33 -5.29
N LYS A 413 -19.28 7.34 -5.62
CA LYS A 413 -20.64 7.12 -6.15
C LYS A 413 -21.02 8.05 -7.29
N PHE A 414 -21.78 7.52 -8.24
CA PHE A 414 -22.47 8.30 -9.28
C PHE A 414 -23.92 7.82 -9.43
N ASN A 415 -24.82 8.72 -9.83
CA ASN A 415 -26.14 8.35 -10.33
C ASN A 415 -26.12 8.53 -11.86
N TRP A 416 -26.20 7.43 -12.60
CA TRP A 416 -26.30 7.45 -14.05
C TRP A 416 -27.75 7.68 -14.46
N ASP A 417 -28.06 8.85 -15.03
CA ASP A 417 -29.38 9.18 -15.56
C ASP A 417 -29.68 8.33 -16.80
N LEU A 418 -30.70 7.48 -16.70
CA LEU A 418 -31.13 6.56 -17.74
C LEU A 418 -32.22 7.15 -18.64
N ARG A 419 -32.78 8.32 -18.33
CA ARG A 419 -34.03 8.80 -18.95
C ARG A 419 -33.91 8.98 -20.46
N GLY A 420 -32.75 9.45 -20.96
CA GLY A 420 -32.46 9.58 -22.39
C GLY A 420 -32.40 8.26 -23.18
N TYR A 421 -32.14 7.12 -22.51
CA TYR A 421 -31.97 5.82 -23.13
C TYR A 421 -33.35 5.19 -23.45
N THR A 422 -33.92 5.59 -24.60
CA THR A 422 -35.26 5.24 -25.09
C THR A 422 -35.26 4.18 -26.20
N ILE A 423 -34.08 3.63 -26.52
CA ILE A 423 -33.83 2.55 -27.48
C ILE A 423 -32.89 1.56 -26.79
N SER A 424 -33.06 0.26 -27.02
CA SER A 424 -32.14 -0.75 -26.49
C SER A 424 -30.76 -0.63 -27.14
N GLY A 425 -29.70 -0.70 -26.33
CA GLY A 425 -28.32 -0.51 -26.76
C GLY A 425 -27.31 -1.10 -25.78
N GLN A 426 -26.06 -1.23 -26.21
CA GLN A 426 -24.93 -1.57 -25.36
C GLN A 426 -24.11 -0.30 -25.11
N HIS A 427 -23.80 -0.02 -23.85
CA HIS A 427 -23.14 1.20 -23.42
C HIS A 427 -21.90 0.86 -22.60
N GLN A 428 -20.77 1.49 -22.93
CA GLN A 428 -19.48 1.27 -22.28
C GLN A 428 -19.30 2.24 -21.11
N LEU A 429 -19.35 1.71 -19.89
CA LEU A 429 -19.10 2.50 -18.67
C LEU A 429 -17.60 2.58 -18.39
N LYS A 430 -17.10 3.77 -18.08
CA LYS A 430 -15.73 4.01 -17.64
C LYS A 430 -15.68 5.08 -16.54
N VAL A 431 -14.80 4.91 -15.56
CA VAL A 431 -14.52 5.91 -14.52
C VAL A 431 -13.04 6.29 -14.55
N THR A 432 -12.74 7.55 -14.27
CA THR A 432 -11.38 7.97 -13.91
C THR A 432 -11.36 8.58 -12.51
N ALA A 433 -10.23 8.46 -11.83
CA ALA A 433 -10.03 8.94 -10.46
C ALA A 433 -8.70 9.67 -10.33
N THR A 434 -8.71 10.87 -9.76
CA THR A 434 -7.51 11.66 -9.44
C THR A 434 -7.27 11.63 -7.93
N ASP A 435 -6.07 11.24 -7.50
CA ASP A 435 -5.68 11.23 -6.08
C ASP A 435 -5.08 12.56 -5.59
N SER A 436 -4.76 12.64 -4.31
CA SER A 436 -4.19 13.81 -3.64
C SER A 436 -2.79 14.24 -4.10
N LEU A 437 -2.13 13.44 -4.96
CA LEU A 437 -0.88 13.82 -5.64
C LEU A 437 -1.12 14.29 -7.07
N GLY A 438 -2.38 14.31 -7.53
CA GLY A 438 -2.77 14.64 -8.90
C GLY A 438 -2.63 13.48 -9.88
N MET A 439 -2.24 12.29 -9.43
CA MET A 439 -2.12 11.12 -10.31
C MET A 439 -3.52 10.62 -10.66
N THR A 440 -3.75 10.40 -11.95
CA THR A 440 -5.07 10.00 -12.47
C THR A 440 -4.97 8.62 -13.10
N GLY A 441 -5.79 7.69 -12.62
CA GLY A 441 -5.96 6.37 -13.20
C GLY A 441 -7.38 6.14 -13.72
N GLU A 442 -7.56 5.06 -14.45
CA GLU A 442 -8.77 4.78 -15.22
C GLU A 442 -9.26 3.35 -14.98
N SER A 443 -10.57 3.15 -14.96
CA SER A 443 -11.17 1.82 -14.91
C SER A 443 -11.01 1.11 -16.26
N ILE A 444 -11.11 -0.22 -16.23
CA ILE A 444 -11.52 -0.96 -17.43
C ILE A 444 -12.89 -0.47 -17.91
N SER A 445 -13.11 -0.46 -19.23
CA SER A 445 -14.43 -0.18 -19.81
C SER A 445 -15.32 -1.40 -19.66
N LEU A 446 -16.50 -1.23 -19.04
CA LEU A 446 -17.45 -2.31 -18.79
C LEU A 446 -18.75 -2.12 -19.59
N PRO A 447 -19.12 -3.06 -20.47
CA PRO A 447 -20.35 -2.95 -21.24
C PRO A 447 -21.59 -3.33 -20.42
N ILE A 448 -22.61 -2.47 -20.42
CA ILE A 448 -23.96 -2.78 -19.93
C ILE A 448 -24.95 -2.74 -21.10
N THR A 449 -25.81 -3.75 -21.19
CA THR A 449 -26.90 -3.79 -22.20
C THR A 449 -28.17 -3.17 -21.63
N VAL A 450 -28.46 -1.91 -21.99
CA VAL A 450 -29.73 -1.26 -21.65
C VAL A 450 -30.83 -1.79 -22.57
N THR A 451 -31.90 -2.36 -22.00
CA THR A 451 -32.97 -3.03 -22.75
C THR A 451 -34.29 -2.32 -22.53
N VAL A 452 -34.83 -1.66 -23.55
CA VAL A 452 -36.05 -0.84 -23.45
C VAL A 452 -37.27 -1.64 -23.92
N VAL A 453 -38.11 -2.07 -22.98
CA VAL A 453 -39.39 -2.74 -23.27
C VAL A 453 -40.47 -1.67 -23.46
N LYS A 454 -40.75 -1.32 -24.71
CA LYS A 454 -41.83 -0.39 -25.05
C LYS A 454 -43.19 -1.06 -24.81
N PRO A 455 -44.14 -0.41 -24.13
CA PRO A 455 -45.46 -0.99 -23.90
C PRO A 455 -46.22 -1.20 -25.23
N PRO A 456 -47.24 -2.07 -25.25
CA PRO A 456 -48.13 -2.16 -26.40
C PRO A 456 -48.82 -0.81 -26.62
N THR A 457 -48.90 -0.36 -27.88
CA THR A 457 -49.50 0.91 -28.27
C THR A 457 -50.69 0.71 -29.23
N GLY A 458 -51.51 1.75 -29.39
CA GLY A 458 -52.66 1.73 -30.31
C GLY A 458 -53.91 1.03 -29.76
N ILE A 459 -54.76 0.55 -30.67
CA ILE A 459 -56.12 0.08 -30.37
C ILE A 459 -56.12 -1.13 -29.41
N THR A 460 -55.16 -2.04 -29.54
CA THR A 460 -55.01 -3.21 -28.65
C THR A 460 -54.73 -2.80 -27.20
N ALA A 461 -53.86 -1.82 -26.99
CA ALA A 461 -53.58 -1.24 -25.68
C ALA A 461 -54.80 -0.55 -25.07
N LEU A 462 -55.57 0.17 -25.89
CA LEU A 462 -56.81 0.83 -25.46
C LEU A 462 -57.87 -0.20 -25.03
N LEU A 463 -58.05 -1.29 -25.78
CA LEU A 463 -58.93 -2.40 -25.36
C LEU A 463 -58.45 -3.07 -24.07
N ALA A 464 -57.14 -3.24 -23.89
CA ALA A 464 -56.60 -3.89 -22.70
C ALA A 464 -56.74 -3.01 -21.45
N ARG A 465 -56.31 -1.73 -21.53
CA ARG A 465 -56.41 -0.73 -20.46
C ARG A 465 -57.86 -0.51 -20.00
N TYR A 466 -58.80 -0.46 -20.93
CA TYR A 466 -60.21 -0.23 -20.63
C TYR A 466 -61.09 -1.49 -20.61
N ARG A 467 -60.51 -2.71 -20.58
CA ARG A 467 -61.27 -3.96 -20.73
C ARG A 467 -62.51 -4.06 -19.84
N PHE A 468 -62.40 -3.61 -18.58
CA PHE A 468 -63.50 -3.65 -17.63
C PHE A 468 -64.59 -2.62 -17.96
N ILE A 469 -64.23 -1.39 -18.32
CA ILE A 469 -65.20 -0.35 -18.72
C ILE A 469 -65.90 -0.75 -20.03
N ILE A 470 -65.16 -1.34 -20.98
CA ILE A 470 -65.70 -1.85 -22.24
C ILE A 470 -66.65 -3.03 -21.98
N VAL A 471 -66.28 -4.01 -21.16
CA VAL A 471 -67.15 -5.15 -20.80
C VAL A 471 -68.39 -4.69 -20.05
N TRP A 472 -68.27 -3.83 -19.03
CA TRP A 472 -69.44 -3.29 -18.31
C TRP A 472 -70.32 -2.42 -19.22
N GLY A 473 -69.74 -1.67 -20.15
CA GLY A 473 -70.47 -0.91 -21.17
C GLY A 473 -71.24 -1.83 -22.13
N ILE A 474 -70.62 -2.92 -22.61
CA ILE A 474 -71.26 -3.92 -23.47
C ILE A 474 -72.36 -4.67 -22.71
N VAL A 475 -72.13 -5.05 -21.45
CA VAL A 475 -73.14 -5.72 -20.59
C VAL A 475 -74.31 -4.79 -20.29
N GLY A 476 -74.06 -3.51 -19.98
CA GLY A 476 -75.10 -2.49 -19.79
C GLY A 476 -75.90 -2.25 -21.07
N LEU A 477 -75.24 -2.14 -22.23
CA LEU A 477 -75.89 -1.99 -23.53
C LEU A 477 -76.72 -3.22 -23.90
N ALA A 478 -76.20 -4.43 -23.67
CA ALA A 478 -76.94 -5.68 -23.86
C ALA A 478 -78.15 -5.79 -22.92
N GLY A 479 -78.03 -5.32 -21.68
CA GLY A 479 -79.14 -5.20 -20.74
C GLY A 479 -80.23 -4.25 -21.23
N LEU A 480 -79.86 -3.07 -21.76
CA LEU A 480 -80.79 -2.11 -22.36
C LEU A 480 -81.47 -2.65 -23.64
N ILE A 481 -80.73 -3.39 -24.48
CA ILE A 481 -81.27 -4.07 -25.67
C ILE A 481 -82.27 -5.16 -25.24
N LEU A 482 -81.93 -5.99 -24.24
CA LEU A 482 -82.83 -7.01 -23.71
C LEU A 482 -84.11 -6.38 -23.14
N LEU A 483 -83.98 -5.33 -22.32
CA LEU A 483 -85.09 -4.65 -21.66
C LEU A 483 -86.03 -3.94 -22.66
N SER A 484 -85.46 -3.31 -23.69
CA SER A 484 -86.26 -2.68 -24.76
C SER A 484 -86.97 -3.71 -25.67
N ILE A 485 -86.38 -4.89 -25.91
CA ILE A 485 -87.11 -6.01 -26.55
C ILE A 485 -88.25 -6.49 -25.65
N LEU A 486 -87.99 -6.68 -24.34
CA LEU A 486 -88.95 -7.21 -23.38
C LEU A 486 -90.17 -6.28 -23.21
N PHE A 487 -89.96 -4.96 -23.14
CA PHE A 487 -91.05 -3.98 -23.16
C PHE A 487 -91.70 -3.80 -24.54
N GLY A 488 -90.92 -3.85 -25.62
CA GLY A 488 -91.43 -3.68 -26.99
C GLY A 488 -92.47 -4.71 -27.43
N THR A 489 -92.44 -5.92 -26.85
CA THR A 489 -93.45 -6.96 -27.14
C THR A 489 -94.87 -6.57 -26.73
N ARG A 490 -95.07 -5.73 -25.69
CA ARG A 490 -96.41 -5.29 -25.25
C ARG A 490 -97.12 -4.37 -26.24
N LEU A 491 -96.40 -3.68 -27.13
CA LEU A 491 -97.01 -2.78 -28.12
C LEU A 491 -97.35 -3.44 -29.47
N ARG A 492 -96.94 -4.70 -29.71
CA ARG A 492 -97.06 -5.34 -31.04
C ARG A 492 -98.25 -6.29 -31.22
N HIS A 493 -99.19 -6.31 -30.27
CA HIS A 493 -100.43 -7.09 -30.34
C HIS A 493 -101.63 -6.33 -30.95
N SER A 494 -101.38 -5.51 -31.96
CA SER A 494 -102.42 -5.00 -32.87
C SER A 494 -101.92 -4.95 -34.31
N ARG A 495 -102.84 -4.98 -35.28
CA ARG A 495 -102.59 -4.94 -36.75
C ARG A 495 -101.91 -6.17 -37.37
N ARG A 496 -102.31 -7.39 -36.99
CA ARG A 496 -102.24 -8.57 -37.89
C ARG A 496 -103.48 -8.60 -38.81
N LYS A 497 -103.42 -8.05 -40.03
CA LYS A 497 -104.51 -8.20 -41.04
C LYS A 497 -104.14 -7.88 -42.49
N ARG A 498 -103.42 -8.77 -43.21
CA ARG A 498 -103.79 -9.20 -44.58
C ARG A 498 -102.90 -10.33 -45.16
N LYS A 499 -103.59 -11.21 -45.91
CA LYS A 499 -103.15 -12.13 -46.97
C LYS A 499 -101.77 -12.82 -46.87
N THR A 500 -101.85 -14.08 -46.45
CA THR A 500 -101.23 -15.22 -47.15
C THR A 500 -101.52 -15.23 -48.66
N GLU A 501 -100.68 -15.90 -49.47
CA GLU A 501 -101.09 -17.14 -50.17
C GLU A 501 -99.92 -17.89 -50.87
N ARG A 502 -99.73 -19.17 -50.46
CA ARG A 502 -99.44 -20.35 -51.32
C ARG A 502 -98.06 -20.46 -52.03
N LYS A 503 -97.51 -21.66 -52.31
CA LYS A 503 -98.02 -23.06 -52.16
C LYS A 503 -96.88 -24.11 -52.03
N LYS A 504 -97.09 -25.07 -51.11
CA LYS A 504 -96.67 -26.50 -51.04
C LYS A 504 -95.24 -26.98 -51.44
N PHE A 505 -94.56 -27.91 -50.76
CA PHE A 505 -94.87 -29.22 -50.12
C PHE A 505 -94.96 -30.46 -51.04
N SER A 506 -94.05 -31.43 -50.81
CA SER A 506 -94.21 -32.87 -51.09
C SER A 506 -93.28 -33.70 -50.18
N ASP A 507 -93.79 -34.00 -48.99
CA ASP A 507 -93.45 -35.17 -48.12
C ASP A 507 -94.16 -36.43 -48.76
N PRO A 508 -94.13 -37.71 -48.26
CA PRO A 508 -93.93 -38.09 -46.85
C PRO A 508 -93.54 -39.56 -46.44
N LEU A 509 -93.65 -39.79 -45.10
CA LEU A 509 -93.95 -41.06 -44.38
C LEU A 509 -92.86 -42.17 -44.41
N THR A 510 -92.46 -42.91 -43.34
CA THR A 510 -92.72 -42.98 -41.86
C THR A 510 -91.74 -44.06 -41.26
N GLN A 511 -91.59 -44.47 -39.98
CA GLN A 511 -92.07 -44.24 -38.58
C GLN A 511 -91.03 -44.94 -37.63
N PRO A 512 -91.24 -45.19 -36.29
CA PRO A 512 -92.10 -44.55 -35.29
C PRO A 512 -91.41 -44.15 -33.94
N VAL A 513 -91.89 -43.04 -33.36
CA VAL A 513 -92.30 -42.87 -31.93
C VAL A 513 -91.26 -42.73 -30.75
N SER A 514 -91.33 -41.55 -30.09
CA SER A 514 -91.20 -41.23 -28.64
C SER A 514 -89.90 -40.82 -27.90
N ALA A 515 -90.10 -39.77 -27.06
CA ALA A 515 -89.56 -39.49 -25.70
C ALA A 515 -88.34 -38.54 -25.45
N VAL A 516 -88.64 -37.40 -24.77
CA VAL A 516 -88.01 -36.86 -23.52
C VAL A 516 -86.63 -36.13 -23.53
N VAL A 517 -86.66 -34.86 -23.04
CA VAL A 517 -85.64 -34.05 -22.29
C VAL A 517 -84.24 -33.71 -22.89
N GLU A 518 -84.10 -32.41 -23.26
CA GLU A 518 -83.05 -31.45 -22.83
C GLU A 518 -81.55 -31.69 -23.21
N PRO A 519 -80.54 -30.87 -22.81
CA PRO A 519 -79.87 -29.96 -23.76
C PRO A 519 -78.35 -30.25 -23.96
N PRO A 520 -77.55 -29.51 -24.77
CA PRO A 520 -77.08 -30.11 -26.02
C PRO A 520 -75.55 -30.13 -26.15
N THR A 521 -74.94 -31.31 -26.01
CA THR A 521 -73.56 -31.56 -26.46
C THR A 521 -73.53 -31.83 -27.98
N GLY A 522 -72.99 -30.88 -28.76
CA GLY A 522 -72.77 -31.00 -30.20
C GLY A 522 -71.29 -30.82 -30.57
N GLY A 523 -70.69 -31.55 -31.52
CA GLY A 523 -71.27 -32.62 -32.33
C GLY A 523 -70.21 -33.56 -32.94
N LYS A 524 -70.60 -34.82 -33.16
CA LYS A 524 -69.73 -35.97 -33.50
C LYS A 524 -69.16 -35.88 -34.94
N LYS A 525 -67.92 -36.36 -35.15
CA LYS A 525 -67.52 -37.05 -36.40
C LYS A 525 -66.68 -38.30 -36.13
N LYS A 526 -66.69 -39.22 -37.09
CA LYS A 526 -66.19 -40.61 -37.02
C LYS A 526 -64.65 -40.72 -37.15
N PRO A 527 -64.04 -41.85 -36.69
CA PRO A 527 -62.59 -42.03 -36.73
C PRO A 527 -62.04 -41.98 -38.16
N ARG A 528 -60.92 -41.28 -38.33
CA ARG A 528 -60.13 -41.22 -39.56
C ARG A 528 -58.76 -41.80 -39.25
N ARG A 529 -58.25 -42.65 -40.14
CA ARG A 529 -56.93 -43.31 -40.08
C ARG A 529 -55.87 -42.43 -39.43
N THR A 530 -55.14 -43.01 -38.47
CA THR A 530 -53.80 -42.54 -38.08
C THR A 530 -52.98 -42.27 -39.34
N ARG A 531 -52.61 -41.00 -39.52
CA ARG A 531 -51.38 -40.67 -40.23
C ARG A 531 -50.23 -40.98 -39.25
N PRO A 532 -49.04 -41.35 -39.73
CA PRO A 532 -47.83 -41.25 -38.90
C PRO A 532 -47.71 -39.82 -38.38
N ASP A 533 -47.17 -39.65 -37.18
CA ASP A 533 -46.89 -38.33 -36.63
C ASP A 533 -45.99 -37.55 -37.59
N GLN A 534 -46.44 -36.37 -38.00
CA GLN A 534 -45.55 -35.41 -38.66
C GLN A 534 -44.67 -34.82 -37.57
N VAL A 535 -43.51 -35.44 -37.37
CA VAL A 535 -42.42 -34.93 -36.51
C VAL A 535 -42.22 -33.44 -36.84
N PRO A 536 -42.27 -32.53 -35.87
CA PRO A 536 -42.01 -31.12 -36.10
C PRO A 536 -40.63 -30.93 -36.73
N ASP A 537 -40.54 -30.13 -37.79
CA ASP A 537 -39.26 -29.86 -38.44
C ASP A 537 -38.42 -28.96 -37.53
N ALA A 538 -37.37 -29.52 -36.95
CA ALA A 538 -36.49 -28.90 -35.97
C ALA A 538 -35.04 -29.11 -36.37
N ALA A 539 -34.16 -28.17 -36.01
CA ALA A 539 -32.73 -28.28 -36.34
C ALA A 539 -31.97 -29.23 -35.40
N ALA A 540 -32.56 -29.62 -34.26
CA ALA A 540 -32.00 -30.55 -33.29
C ALA A 540 -33.07 -31.29 -32.49
N TRP A 541 -32.70 -32.43 -31.91
CA TRP A 541 -33.53 -33.22 -30.99
C TRP A 541 -32.73 -33.70 -29.76
N LEU A 542 -33.47 -33.99 -28.67
CA LEU A 542 -33.00 -34.81 -27.55
C LEU A 542 -33.61 -36.21 -27.66
N ILE A 543 -32.78 -37.24 -27.78
CA ILE A 543 -33.17 -38.64 -27.87
C ILE A 543 -32.93 -39.29 -26.50
N ARG A 544 -33.98 -39.75 -25.83
CA ARG A 544 -33.91 -40.45 -24.54
C ARG A 544 -32.99 -41.67 -24.65
N LEU A 545 -32.14 -41.90 -23.65
CA LEU A 545 -31.32 -43.10 -23.54
C LEU A 545 -31.84 -44.02 -22.43
N GLU A 546 -31.69 -45.33 -22.64
CA GLU A 546 -31.74 -46.34 -21.59
C GLU A 546 -30.44 -46.30 -20.76
N PRO A 547 -30.43 -46.86 -19.52
CA PRO A 547 -29.22 -46.92 -18.69
C PRO A 547 -28.03 -47.67 -19.31
N ASP A 548 -28.26 -48.49 -20.34
CA ASP A 548 -27.21 -49.18 -21.11
C ASP A 548 -26.63 -48.32 -22.26
N GLY A 549 -27.09 -47.07 -22.40
CA GLY A 549 -26.65 -46.10 -23.40
C GLY A 549 -27.24 -46.27 -24.80
N LYS A 550 -28.20 -47.19 -25.01
CA LYS A 550 -28.96 -47.27 -26.26
C LYS A 550 -30.11 -46.25 -26.30
N PRO A 551 -30.54 -45.79 -27.49
CA PRO A 551 -31.77 -45.00 -27.62
C PRO A 551 -32.99 -45.77 -27.08
N ALA A 552 -33.73 -45.15 -26.18
CA ALA A 552 -34.97 -45.69 -25.64
C ALA A 552 -36.12 -45.61 -26.67
N ALA A 553 -37.13 -46.46 -26.54
CA ALA A 553 -38.26 -46.55 -27.47
C ALA A 553 -39.31 -45.43 -27.31
N SER A 554 -38.89 -44.22 -26.93
CA SER A 554 -39.74 -43.03 -26.75
C SER A 554 -39.47 -42.00 -27.85
N SER A 555 -40.50 -41.29 -28.30
CA SER A 555 -40.39 -40.22 -29.29
C SER A 555 -39.31 -39.18 -28.91
N PRO A 556 -38.38 -38.82 -29.82
CA PRO A 556 -37.41 -37.76 -29.58
C PRO A 556 -38.09 -36.42 -29.31
N ILE A 557 -37.51 -35.62 -28.41
CA ILE A 557 -38.00 -34.27 -28.07
C ILE A 557 -37.40 -33.30 -29.10
N PRO A 558 -38.20 -32.67 -29.99
CA PRO A 558 -37.68 -31.67 -30.92
C PRO A 558 -37.31 -30.38 -30.19
N LEU A 559 -36.34 -29.66 -30.74
CA LEU A 559 -35.95 -28.31 -30.30
C LEU A 559 -36.33 -27.29 -31.41
N PRO A 560 -37.64 -26.99 -31.60
CA PRO A 560 -38.14 -26.19 -32.73
C PRO A 560 -38.08 -24.67 -32.48
N SER A 561 -37.54 -24.24 -31.34
CA SER A 561 -37.51 -22.83 -30.91
C SER A 561 -36.10 -22.47 -30.44
N PRO A 562 -35.68 -21.20 -30.59
CA PRO A 562 -34.33 -20.77 -30.21
C PRO A 562 -34.11 -20.69 -28.70
N ASP A 563 -35.14 -20.98 -27.90
CA ASP A 563 -35.12 -21.06 -26.44
C ASP A 563 -36.18 -22.08 -26.02
N ILE A 564 -35.84 -23.00 -25.11
CA ILE A 564 -36.74 -24.06 -24.64
C ILE A 564 -36.37 -24.49 -23.21
N THR A 565 -37.33 -24.37 -22.29
CA THR A 565 -37.17 -24.75 -20.88
C THR A 565 -37.66 -26.17 -20.62
N ILE A 566 -36.99 -26.87 -19.70
CA ILE A 566 -37.19 -28.27 -19.33
C ILE A 566 -37.39 -28.36 -17.82
N GLY A 567 -38.38 -29.12 -17.35
CA GLY A 567 -38.72 -29.23 -15.92
C GLY A 567 -39.99 -30.03 -15.66
N THR A 568 -40.50 -30.01 -14.43
CA THR A 568 -41.77 -30.68 -14.05
C THR A 568 -43.00 -29.78 -14.05
N ASP A 569 -42.86 -28.45 -14.01
CA ASP A 569 -44.02 -27.53 -13.91
C ASP A 569 -44.48 -27.03 -15.30
N PRO A 570 -45.71 -27.32 -15.75
CA PRO A 570 -46.25 -26.84 -17.03
C PRO A 570 -46.40 -25.32 -17.16
N VAL A 571 -46.23 -24.56 -16.07
CA VAL A 571 -46.24 -23.08 -16.08
C VAL A 571 -44.83 -22.51 -16.33
N GLN A 572 -43.77 -23.28 -16.06
CA GLN A 572 -42.37 -22.83 -16.13
C GLN A 572 -41.57 -23.53 -17.24
N ALA A 573 -41.87 -24.80 -17.51
CA ALA A 573 -41.20 -25.64 -18.50
C ALA A 573 -42.03 -25.80 -19.78
N ALA A 574 -41.41 -25.51 -20.93
CA ALA A 574 -41.98 -25.81 -22.25
C ALA A 574 -41.95 -27.33 -22.56
N VAL A 575 -40.98 -28.05 -22.02
CA VAL A 575 -40.84 -29.51 -22.07
C VAL A 575 -41.02 -30.08 -20.67
N ILE A 576 -42.15 -30.74 -20.46
CA ILE A 576 -42.51 -31.35 -19.18
C ILE A 576 -41.92 -32.76 -19.12
N LEU A 577 -41.04 -33.03 -18.14
CA LEU A 577 -40.47 -34.34 -17.86
C LEU A 577 -40.95 -34.83 -16.50
N ASP A 578 -41.85 -35.81 -16.50
CA ASP A 578 -42.47 -36.39 -15.30
C ASP A 578 -41.53 -37.40 -14.60
N GLU A 579 -40.56 -36.89 -13.83
CA GLU A 579 -39.65 -37.70 -13.00
C GLU A 579 -39.26 -36.96 -11.69
N PRO A 580 -39.20 -37.62 -10.51
CA PRO A 580 -39.10 -36.93 -9.22
C PRO A 580 -37.78 -36.20 -8.90
N SER A 581 -36.69 -36.44 -9.63
CA SER A 581 -35.43 -35.70 -9.49
C SER A 581 -35.39 -34.41 -10.33
N ILE A 582 -36.41 -34.20 -11.19
CA ILE A 582 -36.49 -33.04 -12.08
C ILE A 582 -37.25 -31.89 -11.41
N ALA A 583 -36.52 -30.81 -11.10
CA ALA A 583 -37.07 -29.57 -10.56
C ALA A 583 -38.15 -28.91 -11.45
N PRO A 584 -39.06 -28.08 -10.87
CA PRO A 584 -40.14 -27.38 -11.60
C PRO A 584 -39.68 -26.68 -12.88
N LEU A 585 -38.55 -25.98 -12.77
CA LEU A 585 -37.69 -25.55 -13.86
C LEU A 585 -36.31 -26.15 -13.57
N HIS A 586 -35.79 -26.96 -14.48
CA HIS A 586 -34.55 -27.74 -14.28
C HIS A 586 -33.42 -27.26 -15.18
N ALA A 587 -33.71 -27.10 -16.48
CA ALA A 587 -32.74 -26.66 -17.47
C ALA A 587 -33.37 -25.77 -18.53
N ARG A 588 -32.52 -25.04 -19.26
CA ARG A 588 -32.87 -24.23 -20.42
C ARG A 588 -31.89 -24.52 -21.54
N ILE A 589 -32.37 -24.79 -22.74
CA ILE A 589 -31.54 -24.92 -23.95
C ILE A 589 -31.83 -23.72 -24.84
N GLN A 590 -30.80 -22.99 -25.23
CA GLN A 590 -30.88 -21.82 -26.10
C GLN A 590 -30.04 -22.04 -27.36
N GLN A 591 -30.60 -21.74 -28.53
CA GLN A 591 -29.87 -21.72 -29.78
C GLN A 591 -29.11 -20.39 -29.90
N ASN A 592 -27.83 -20.45 -30.28
CA ASN A 592 -27.04 -19.25 -30.47
C ASN A 592 -27.53 -18.49 -31.72
N LEU A 593 -27.80 -17.19 -31.58
CA LEU A 593 -28.32 -16.35 -32.66
C LEU A 593 -27.24 -15.86 -33.64
N THR A 594 -25.95 -15.96 -33.29
CA THR A 594 -24.82 -15.53 -34.14
C THR A 594 -23.97 -16.69 -34.68
N GLY A 595 -24.35 -17.94 -34.45
CA GLY A 595 -23.64 -19.10 -35.00
C GLY A 595 -24.40 -20.42 -34.84
N ALA A 596 -24.02 -21.43 -35.63
CA ALA A 596 -24.65 -22.76 -35.59
C ALA A 596 -24.24 -23.55 -34.33
N GLY A 597 -24.95 -23.36 -33.23
CA GLY A 597 -24.72 -24.08 -31.97
C GLY A 597 -25.86 -23.89 -30.98
N TYR A 598 -25.87 -24.74 -29.96
CA TYR A 598 -26.81 -24.70 -28.84
C TYR A 598 -26.03 -24.61 -27.53
N LEU A 599 -26.58 -23.89 -26.55
CA LEU A 599 -26.08 -23.77 -25.18
C LEU A 599 -27.13 -24.36 -24.23
N ILE A 600 -26.69 -25.11 -23.22
CA ILE A 600 -27.55 -25.60 -22.15
C ILE A 600 -27.15 -24.97 -20.82
N PHE A 601 -28.14 -24.56 -20.04
CA PHE A 601 -27.98 -23.90 -18.75
C PHE A 601 -28.77 -24.70 -17.71
N ASP A 602 -28.15 -25.04 -16.59
CA ASP A 602 -28.90 -25.50 -15.42
C ASP A 602 -29.66 -24.30 -14.81
N GLN A 603 -30.86 -24.54 -14.29
CA GLN A 603 -31.71 -23.49 -13.69
C GLN A 603 -31.74 -23.59 -12.16
N ASN A 604 -30.57 -23.85 -11.57
CA ASN A 604 -30.36 -24.09 -10.15
C ASN A 604 -31.14 -25.30 -9.62
N SER A 605 -31.08 -26.40 -10.37
CA SER A 605 -31.82 -27.63 -10.10
C SER A 605 -31.17 -28.46 -8.98
N LEU A 606 -31.98 -29.12 -8.15
CA LEU A 606 -31.49 -29.86 -6.98
C LEU A 606 -30.66 -31.11 -7.32
N ALA A 607 -30.82 -31.68 -8.52
CA ALA A 607 -30.07 -32.85 -8.99
C ALA A 607 -28.94 -32.48 -9.97
N GLY A 608 -28.95 -31.25 -10.51
CA GLY A 608 -28.04 -30.77 -11.52
C GLY A 608 -28.31 -31.31 -12.93
N THR A 609 -28.09 -30.46 -13.91
CA THR A 609 -27.95 -30.81 -15.32
C THR A 609 -26.49 -31.18 -15.61
N TRP A 610 -26.24 -32.25 -16.38
CA TRP A 610 -24.89 -32.70 -16.70
C TRP A 610 -24.73 -32.96 -18.21
N VAL A 611 -23.58 -32.63 -18.79
CA VAL A 611 -23.22 -32.95 -20.17
C VAL A 611 -21.93 -33.78 -20.18
N ASN A 612 -21.94 -34.96 -20.80
CA ASN A 612 -20.81 -35.87 -20.89
C ASN A 612 -20.12 -36.18 -19.53
N TYR A 613 -20.91 -36.20 -18.44
CA TYR A 613 -20.49 -36.33 -17.03
C TYR A 613 -19.83 -35.09 -16.39
N GLU A 614 -19.79 -33.95 -17.08
CA GLU A 614 -19.40 -32.65 -16.52
C GLU A 614 -20.67 -31.87 -16.08
N PRO A 615 -20.66 -31.15 -14.94
CA PRO A 615 -21.83 -30.43 -14.45
C PRO A 615 -22.02 -29.11 -15.21
N VAL A 616 -23.26 -28.83 -15.62
CA VAL A 616 -23.62 -27.58 -16.30
C VAL A 616 -23.88 -26.49 -15.27
N THR A 617 -23.22 -25.35 -15.41
CA THR A 617 -23.43 -24.16 -14.57
C THR A 617 -24.54 -23.25 -15.13
N GLN A 618 -24.90 -22.21 -14.38
CA GLN A 618 -25.81 -21.15 -14.85
C GLN A 618 -25.18 -20.26 -15.93
N GLU A 619 -23.86 -20.37 -16.18
CA GLU A 619 -23.13 -19.64 -17.23
C GLU A 619 -23.29 -20.30 -18.61
N GLY A 620 -23.65 -21.58 -18.64
CA GLY A 620 -24.00 -22.34 -19.84
C GLY A 620 -22.88 -23.20 -20.42
N HIS A 621 -23.25 -24.36 -20.94
CA HIS A 621 -22.36 -25.32 -21.59
C HIS A 621 -22.72 -25.50 -23.08
N PRO A 622 -21.77 -25.46 -24.03
CA PRO A 622 -22.06 -25.65 -25.46
C PRO A 622 -22.32 -27.11 -25.82
N LEU A 623 -23.48 -27.39 -26.43
CA LEU A 623 -23.86 -28.72 -26.92
C LEU A 623 -23.35 -28.99 -28.33
N LYS A 624 -22.77 -30.17 -28.54
CA LYS A 624 -22.27 -30.72 -29.80
C LYS A 624 -23.07 -31.96 -30.19
N HIS A 625 -23.21 -32.22 -31.51
CA HIS A 625 -23.88 -33.43 -31.99
C HIS A 625 -23.22 -34.69 -31.40
N GLY A 626 -24.01 -35.52 -30.71
CA GLY A 626 -23.57 -36.74 -30.05
C GLY A 626 -23.44 -36.65 -28.53
N ASP A 627 -23.46 -35.44 -27.95
CA ASP A 627 -23.31 -35.23 -26.50
C ASP A 627 -24.42 -35.92 -25.69
N ARG A 628 -24.04 -36.51 -24.54
CA ARG A 628 -24.97 -37.08 -23.57
C ARG A 628 -25.37 -36.03 -22.55
N VAL A 629 -26.67 -35.80 -22.39
CA VAL A 629 -27.24 -34.81 -21.47
C VAL A 629 -28.07 -35.54 -20.41
N ASN A 630 -27.82 -35.29 -19.12
CA ASN A 630 -28.62 -35.84 -18.02
C ASN A 630 -29.41 -34.73 -17.33
N PHE A 631 -30.70 -34.97 -17.10
CA PHE A 631 -31.58 -34.16 -16.25
C PHE A 631 -31.95 -34.98 -15.03
N GLY A 632 -31.22 -34.78 -13.92
CA GLY A 632 -31.26 -35.72 -12.80
C GLY A 632 -30.98 -37.15 -13.25
N HIS A 633 -31.91 -38.08 -13.01
CA HIS A 633 -31.78 -39.48 -13.45
C HIS A 633 -32.06 -39.73 -14.95
N LEU A 634 -32.57 -38.76 -15.71
CA LEU A 634 -32.95 -38.98 -17.11
C LEU A 634 -31.84 -38.62 -18.09
N SER A 635 -31.23 -39.64 -18.70
CA SER A 635 -30.25 -39.49 -19.78
C SER A 635 -30.90 -39.30 -21.16
N TYR A 636 -30.29 -38.41 -21.95
CA TYR A 636 -30.60 -38.10 -23.34
C TYR A 636 -29.31 -38.00 -24.16
N ARG A 637 -29.42 -38.07 -25.49
CA ARG A 637 -28.39 -37.69 -26.46
C ARG A 637 -28.88 -36.52 -27.31
N PHE A 638 -28.04 -35.52 -27.50
CA PHE A 638 -28.32 -34.37 -28.35
C PHE A 638 -27.88 -34.65 -29.80
N GLU A 639 -28.78 -34.50 -30.77
CA GLU A 639 -28.50 -34.72 -32.19
C GLU A 639 -29.00 -33.56 -33.05
N LEU A 640 -28.08 -32.93 -33.79
CA LEU A 640 -28.36 -32.01 -34.89
C LEU A 640 -28.91 -32.74 -36.12
N LYS A 641 -29.86 -32.12 -36.83
CA LYS A 641 -30.46 -32.60 -38.09
C LYS A 641 -29.47 -32.78 -39.23
N GLU A 642 -28.50 -31.88 -39.32
CA GLU A 642 -27.37 -31.98 -40.22
C GLU A 642 -26.13 -32.21 -39.34
N PRO A 643 -25.68 -33.47 -39.16
CA PRO A 643 -24.48 -33.75 -38.37
C PRO A 643 -23.26 -33.11 -39.05
N PRO A 644 -22.35 -32.48 -38.29
CA PRO A 644 -21.11 -31.97 -38.85
C PRO A 644 -20.28 -33.12 -39.43
N ILE A 645 -19.65 -32.88 -40.58
CA ILE A 645 -18.79 -33.89 -41.23
C ILE A 645 -17.59 -34.15 -40.31
N ILE A 646 -17.55 -35.36 -39.73
CA ILE A 646 -16.43 -35.81 -38.92
C ILE A 646 -15.24 -36.03 -39.85
N SER A 647 -14.23 -35.16 -39.75
CA SER A 647 -12.94 -35.37 -40.41
C SER A 647 -12.20 -36.50 -39.72
N ASP A 648 -11.59 -37.41 -40.49
CA ASP A 648 -10.75 -38.46 -39.93
C ASP A 648 -9.57 -37.86 -39.12
N PRO A 649 -9.18 -38.47 -37.99
CA PRO A 649 -8.17 -37.91 -37.10
C PRO A 649 -6.79 -37.90 -37.76
N VAL A 650 -6.28 -36.69 -38.06
CA VAL A 650 -4.93 -36.49 -38.57
C VAL A 650 -3.91 -36.73 -37.45
N ILE A 651 -3.27 -37.90 -37.47
CA ILE A 651 -2.18 -38.23 -36.56
C ILE A 651 -0.90 -37.53 -37.03
N THR A 652 -0.55 -36.40 -36.42
CA THR A 652 0.80 -35.83 -36.52
C THR A 652 1.74 -36.53 -35.54
N PRO A 653 2.89 -37.06 -35.98
CA PRO A 653 3.94 -37.52 -35.06
C PRO A 653 4.53 -36.34 -34.30
N ALA A 654 5.02 -36.59 -33.08
CA ALA A 654 5.75 -35.59 -32.31
C ALA A 654 7.23 -35.57 -32.75
N ASP A 655 7.76 -34.38 -33.02
CA ASP A 655 9.19 -34.17 -33.27
C ASP A 655 10.02 -34.41 -31.99
N SER A 656 11.25 -34.89 -32.17
CA SER A 656 12.15 -35.39 -31.12
C SER A 656 13.54 -34.72 -31.15
#